data_AF-A0A5B3G9B7-F1
#
_entry.id   AF-A0A5B3G9B7-F1
#
_cell.length_a   1.000
_cell.length_b   1.000
_cell.length_c   1.000
_cell.angle_alpha   90.00
_cell.angle_beta   90.00
_cell.angle_gamma   90.00
#
_symmetry.space_group_name_H-M   'P 1'
#
loop_
_entity.id
_entity.type
_entity.pdbx_description
1 polymer ?
#
loop_
_entity_poly.entity_id
_entity_poly.type
_entity_poly.pdbx_seq_one_letter_code
_entity_poly.pdbx_strand_id
1 'polypeptide(L)'
;MKNRLLNSFFRAAAAFALLLAAGACKDDVALPMQRVALNTHAILAPSFATTLSFDVEANCDWTISVAGDDTSWAELSQTEATGMATVAVSIAENNTSGSRALTIRVAAKRNAAVVEELSFVQASATAEGYLSIPDLRKLAADGDYSVTQDVKMRGIVVSSVQDNNYYDNCIALQSALKANCGITLRTDEVLYRKPGEELEIDLKGAVVGVNPETGVMEVKPAADDKVSRTETTQVTPAAVPVSYAQLASGDYESMYVALDVQVVVSDLNKLLSDNVTVQTVDDERFVLCARQASTFGIDAVPVGSGRLCGIAGIYEGAYAVMPCTGSDITMSSPRFDGGITLPYVLSIMTKTATNGDGKYIFYSGTNGTGSIEGVAATAMDGTGANITARLSSSGGNLGFRYWNENSGHHNLPMKSWTGGKDKDYALFTFPLNETIDGAFRFSFGWSGSGSAPANWYLSYSNDNVTWHTPVPTDEPHFVIPQGKSVGSGKNFFYWTIDIVPQIPLERRGTLYIRVSPYDGTRVDRSGGAIGNGGEIRLHSCAVVEKVPAFNTQKPAGAIYFEPFDNLTTGLDYRHGDKLAGMLNFCGSDISVWDAAAKNGLSGVNVRQRPGYAQIGFVETQTVAQGSYTNSVGSLLTPAFGASGTLRVSFDAMAYKNTSVHANSGAKDMGGDLKSVIVEVIGGGTIDGATKKVVSGLATDAFNTYSLTIDGATASTALRFTSEPASGEFSRWFIDDICVTK
;
A
#
# COMPACT_ATOMS: atom_id res chain seq x y z
N MET A 1 35.69 -58.71 -48.73
CA MET A 1 35.82 -59.49 -47.48
C MET A 1 36.18 -58.63 -46.24
N LYS A 2 35.68 -57.39 -46.13
CA LYS A 2 35.79 -56.55 -44.91
C LYS A 2 34.45 -56.21 -44.24
N ASN A 3 33.31 -56.61 -44.81
CA ASN A 3 31.97 -56.30 -44.28
C ASN A 3 31.24 -57.48 -43.62
N ARG A 4 31.87 -58.66 -43.47
CA ARG A 4 31.27 -59.84 -42.80
C ARG A 4 31.79 -60.09 -41.37
N LEU A 5 32.81 -59.34 -40.93
CA LEU A 5 33.36 -59.44 -39.57
C LEU A 5 32.81 -58.38 -38.59
N LEU A 6 32.25 -57.25 -39.07
CA LEU A 6 31.60 -56.27 -38.18
C LEU A 6 30.16 -56.67 -37.79
N ASN A 7 29.43 -57.43 -38.61
CA ASN A 7 28.05 -57.81 -38.31
C ASN A 7 27.90 -59.00 -37.34
N SER A 8 28.96 -59.78 -37.07
CA SER A 8 28.93 -60.82 -36.02
C SER A 8 29.23 -60.25 -34.63
N PHE A 9 30.02 -59.18 -34.53
CA PHE A 9 30.29 -58.48 -33.28
C PHE A 9 29.05 -57.78 -32.71
N PHE A 10 28.23 -57.15 -33.56
CA PHE A 10 26.99 -56.49 -33.11
C PHE A 10 25.89 -57.47 -32.69
N ARG A 11 25.83 -58.67 -33.28
CA ARG A 11 24.83 -59.69 -32.89
C ARG A 11 25.25 -60.49 -31.65
N ALA A 12 26.56 -60.70 -31.44
CA ALA A 12 27.07 -61.33 -30.22
C ALA A 12 27.01 -60.38 -29.01
N ALA A 13 27.25 -59.07 -29.20
CA ALA A 13 27.11 -58.07 -28.13
C ALA A 13 25.65 -57.85 -27.70
N ALA A 14 24.68 -57.92 -28.64
CA ALA A 14 23.26 -57.83 -28.32
C ALA A 14 22.74 -59.07 -27.56
N ALA A 15 23.23 -60.27 -27.89
CA ALA A 15 22.89 -61.49 -27.15
C ALA A 15 23.55 -61.54 -25.77
N PHE A 16 24.77 -61.02 -25.62
CA PHE A 16 25.46 -60.95 -24.32
C PHE A 16 24.89 -59.85 -23.41
N ALA A 17 24.34 -58.77 -23.96
CA ALA A 17 23.59 -57.75 -23.21
C ALA A 17 22.22 -58.26 -22.72
N LEU A 18 21.53 -59.12 -23.49
CA LEU A 18 20.31 -59.79 -23.03
C LEU A 18 20.58 -60.89 -21.98
N LEU A 19 21.72 -61.58 -22.05
CA LEU A 19 22.12 -62.59 -21.06
C LEU A 19 22.75 -61.98 -19.78
N LEU A 20 23.29 -60.76 -19.84
CA LEU A 20 23.73 -60.00 -18.65
C LEU A 20 22.60 -59.21 -17.97
N ALA A 21 21.44 -59.05 -18.61
CA ALA A 21 20.23 -58.56 -17.94
C ALA A 21 19.52 -59.65 -17.11
N ALA A 22 19.83 -60.93 -17.35
CA ALA A 22 19.33 -62.07 -16.57
C ALA A 22 20.20 -62.41 -15.34
N GLY A 23 21.26 -61.63 -15.08
CA GLY A 23 22.27 -61.87 -14.06
C GLY A 23 22.38 -60.81 -12.97
N ALA A 24 21.35 -59.99 -12.79
CA ALA A 24 21.20 -59.18 -11.58
C ALA A 24 19.91 -59.64 -10.87
N CYS A 25 20.01 -60.73 -10.12
CA CYS A 25 19.22 -60.90 -8.91
C CYS A 25 19.59 -59.73 -7.98
N LYS A 26 19.04 -58.56 -8.27
CA LYS A 26 18.80 -57.56 -7.24
C LYS A 26 17.69 -58.17 -6.42
N ASP A 27 17.91 -58.26 -5.11
CA ASP A 27 16.90 -58.63 -4.13
C ASP A 27 15.52 -58.13 -4.59
N ASP A 28 14.48 -58.96 -4.50
CA ASP A 28 13.11 -58.48 -4.50
C ASP A 28 13.01 -57.47 -3.37
N VAL A 29 13.35 -56.21 -3.66
CA VAL A 29 13.02 -55.08 -2.81
C VAL A 29 11.52 -55.06 -2.90
N ALA A 30 10.88 -55.69 -1.92
CA ALA A 30 9.44 -55.68 -1.78
C ALA A 30 9.01 -54.22 -1.94
N LEU A 31 8.43 -53.90 -3.10
CA LEU A 31 7.86 -52.58 -3.30
C LEU A 31 6.86 -52.40 -2.16
N PRO A 32 6.88 -51.25 -1.45
CA PRO A 32 6.01 -51.07 -0.30
C PRO A 32 4.58 -51.37 -0.75
N MET A 33 3.92 -52.32 -0.07
CA MET A 33 2.55 -52.71 -0.41
C MET A 33 1.68 -51.46 -0.46
N GLN A 34 0.75 -51.41 -1.41
CA GLN A 34 -0.18 -50.29 -1.50
C GLN A 34 -0.94 -50.18 -0.17
N ARG A 35 -0.89 -48.99 0.41
CA ARG A 35 -1.59 -48.63 1.64
C ARG A 35 -2.45 -47.41 1.35
N VAL A 36 -3.68 -47.47 1.86
CA VAL A 36 -4.58 -46.34 2.05
C VAL A 36 -5.01 -46.42 3.52
N ALA A 37 -5.03 -45.31 4.22
CA ALA A 37 -5.55 -45.17 5.57
C ALA A 37 -6.28 -43.83 5.70
N LEU A 38 -7.27 -43.77 6.58
CA LEU A 38 -7.98 -42.54 6.92
C LEU A 38 -7.61 -42.11 8.33
N ASN A 39 -7.53 -40.80 8.58
CA ASN A 39 -7.36 -40.27 9.93
C ASN A 39 -8.64 -40.43 10.80
N THR A 40 -9.80 -40.62 10.16
CA THR A 40 -11.08 -40.92 10.80
C THR A 40 -11.94 -41.86 9.95
N HIS A 41 -12.75 -42.68 10.62
CA HIS A 41 -13.72 -43.61 10.01
C HIS A 41 -15.17 -43.20 10.26
N ALA A 42 -15.40 -42.13 11.02
CA ALA A 42 -16.73 -41.57 11.26
C ALA A 42 -16.68 -40.04 11.32
N ILE A 43 -17.63 -39.39 10.66
CA ILE A 43 -17.92 -37.95 10.79
C ILE A 43 -19.39 -37.80 11.14
N LEU A 44 -19.66 -37.10 12.24
CA LEU A 44 -21.01 -36.71 12.65
C LEU A 44 -21.14 -35.20 12.38
N ALA A 45 -21.82 -34.84 11.30
CA ALA A 45 -22.00 -33.46 10.91
C ALA A 45 -23.24 -32.82 11.57
N PRO A 46 -23.17 -31.52 11.90
CA PRO A 46 -24.33 -30.77 12.38
C PRO A 46 -25.35 -30.56 11.26
N SER A 47 -26.55 -30.11 11.62
CA SER A 47 -27.67 -30.01 10.67
C SER A 47 -27.58 -28.85 9.67
N PHE A 48 -26.69 -27.88 9.90
CA PHE A 48 -26.56 -26.71 9.05
C PHE A 48 -25.45 -26.87 7.99
N ALA A 49 -25.48 -25.99 6.97
CA ALA A 49 -24.50 -26.02 5.89
C ALA A 49 -23.09 -25.66 6.38
N THR A 50 -22.10 -26.51 6.07
CA THR A 50 -20.72 -26.35 6.53
C THR A 50 -19.75 -27.17 5.67
N THR A 51 -18.44 -27.05 5.94
CA THR A 51 -17.41 -27.88 5.33
C THR A 51 -16.63 -28.62 6.43
N LEU A 52 -16.50 -29.93 6.28
CA LEU A 52 -15.72 -30.81 7.15
C LEU A 52 -14.61 -31.47 6.33
N SER A 53 -13.59 -32.05 6.96
CA SER A 53 -12.50 -32.70 6.22
C SER A 53 -12.00 -33.98 6.89
N PHE A 54 -11.43 -34.85 6.08
CA PHE A 54 -10.66 -36.02 6.52
C PHE A 54 -9.38 -36.14 5.70
N ASP A 55 -8.37 -36.78 6.26
CA ASP A 55 -7.08 -37.00 5.61
C ASP A 55 -6.99 -38.42 5.07
N VAL A 56 -6.51 -38.53 3.83
CA VAL A 56 -6.13 -39.79 3.20
C VAL A 56 -4.62 -39.92 3.27
N GLU A 57 -4.15 -40.93 4.00
CA GLU A 57 -2.74 -41.33 4.01
C GLU A 57 -2.53 -42.49 3.02
N ALA A 58 -1.86 -42.22 1.90
CA ALA A 58 -1.55 -43.27 0.93
C ALA A 58 -0.10 -43.18 0.42
N ASN A 59 0.45 -44.32 0.03
CA ASN A 59 1.70 -44.42 -0.73
C ASN A 59 1.47 -44.70 -2.22
N CYS A 60 0.23 -44.55 -2.68
CA CYS A 60 -0.22 -44.92 -4.02
C CYS A 60 -1.30 -43.95 -4.55
N ASP A 61 -1.69 -44.13 -5.81
CA ASP A 61 -2.81 -43.41 -6.40
C ASP A 61 -4.13 -44.03 -5.91
N TRP A 62 -5.12 -43.19 -5.60
CA TRP A 62 -6.42 -43.61 -5.07
C TRP A 62 -7.59 -42.87 -5.71
N THR A 63 -8.79 -43.42 -5.54
CA THR A 63 -10.08 -42.85 -5.98
C THR A 63 -11.10 -42.95 -4.85
N ILE A 64 -12.05 -42.02 -4.85
CA ILE A 64 -13.19 -41.98 -3.93
C ILE A 64 -14.46 -42.33 -4.70
N SER A 65 -15.29 -43.16 -4.09
CA SER A 65 -16.69 -43.37 -4.48
C SER A 65 -17.59 -43.08 -3.28
N VAL A 66 -18.74 -42.47 -3.54
CA VAL A 66 -19.72 -42.10 -2.51
C VAL A 66 -20.99 -42.93 -2.72
N ALA A 67 -21.48 -43.55 -1.65
CA ALA A 67 -22.71 -44.32 -1.64
C ALA A 67 -23.69 -43.78 -0.59
N GLY A 68 -24.99 -43.78 -0.91
CA GLY A 68 -26.06 -43.32 -0.03
C GLY A 68 -27.37 -43.21 -0.81
N ASP A 69 -28.50 -43.06 -0.11
CA ASP A 69 -29.82 -42.94 -0.73
C ASP A 69 -29.95 -41.65 -1.58
N ASP A 70 -29.32 -40.58 -1.10
CA ASP A 70 -29.12 -39.31 -1.81
C ASP A 70 -27.74 -38.78 -1.43
N THR A 71 -26.90 -38.47 -2.43
CA THR A 71 -25.55 -37.94 -2.24
C THR A 71 -25.43 -36.48 -2.66
N SER A 72 -26.48 -35.88 -3.22
CA SER A 72 -26.45 -34.53 -3.82
C SER A 72 -26.21 -33.42 -2.81
N TRP A 73 -26.39 -33.69 -1.52
CA TRP A 73 -26.20 -32.75 -0.43
C TRP A 73 -24.74 -32.63 0.04
N ALA A 74 -23.81 -33.44 -0.49
CA ALA A 74 -22.40 -33.43 -0.13
C ALA A 74 -21.50 -33.35 -1.37
N GLU A 75 -20.57 -32.40 -1.38
CA GLU A 75 -19.60 -32.20 -2.46
C GLU A 75 -18.17 -32.38 -1.92
N LEU A 76 -17.38 -33.22 -2.60
CA LEU A 76 -15.98 -33.45 -2.24
C LEU A 76 -15.06 -32.54 -3.04
N SER A 77 -14.06 -31.95 -2.39
CA SER A 77 -13.06 -31.09 -3.05
C SER A 77 -12.21 -31.82 -4.09
N GLN A 78 -12.08 -33.13 -3.95
CA GLN A 78 -11.38 -34.01 -4.89
C GLN A 78 -11.86 -35.45 -4.71
N THR A 79 -11.88 -36.21 -5.80
CA THR A 79 -12.27 -37.62 -5.80
C THR A 79 -11.14 -38.57 -6.19
N GLU A 80 -9.95 -38.05 -6.47
CA GLU A 80 -8.75 -38.84 -6.74
C GLU A 80 -7.49 -38.02 -6.46
N ALA A 81 -6.41 -38.68 -6.00
CA ALA A 81 -5.10 -38.08 -5.87
C ALA A 81 -3.99 -39.15 -5.85
N THR A 82 -2.74 -38.71 -5.75
CA THR A 82 -1.55 -39.55 -5.53
C THR A 82 -0.93 -39.18 -4.19
N GLY A 83 -0.68 -40.18 -3.34
CA GLY A 83 -0.05 -39.94 -2.05
C GLY A 83 -1.03 -39.38 -1.02
N MET A 84 -0.51 -38.57 -0.08
CA MET A 84 -1.31 -37.97 0.98
C MET A 84 -2.14 -36.78 0.48
N ALA A 85 -3.39 -36.68 0.93
CA ALA A 85 -4.21 -35.48 0.68
C ALA A 85 -5.28 -35.28 1.76
N THR A 86 -5.69 -34.03 1.97
CA THR A 86 -6.88 -33.68 2.76
C THR A 86 -8.06 -33.50 1.81
N VAL A 87 -9.18 -34.14 2.12
CA VAL A 87 -10.42 -34.06 1.33
C VAL A 87 -11.44 -33.27 2.13
N ALA A 88 -11.92 -32.15 1.57
CA ALA A 88 -13.00 -31.38 2.15
C ALA A 88 -14.35 -31.89 1.63
N VAL A 89 -15.35 -31.93 2.50
CA VAL A 89 -16.73 -32.33 2.23
C VAL A 89 -17.61 -31.15 2.59
N SER A 90 -18.09 -30.44 1.58
CA SER A 90 -19.04 -29.33 1.72
C SER A 90 -20.46 -29.89 1.73
N ILE A 91 -21.22 -29.60 2.77
CA ILE A 91 -22.57 -30.14 2.97
C ILE A 91 -23.62 -29.05 2.99
N ALA A 92 -24.78 -29.33 2.40
CA ALA A 92 -25.96 -28.46 2.49
C ALA A 92 -26.66 -28.59 3.86
N GLU A 93 -27.54 -27.64 4.19
CA GLU A 93 -28.43 -27.73 5.37
C GLU A 93 -29.33 -28.98 5.24
N ASN A 94 -29.55 -29.69 6.35
CA ASN A 94 -30.51 -30.78 6.45
C ASN A 94 -31.78 -30.28 7.13
N ASN A 95 -32.69 -29.71 6.35
CA ASN A 95 -33.98 -29.20 6.80
C ASN A 95 -35.07 -30.29 6.94
N THR A 96 -34.72 -31.56 6.72
CA THR A 96 -35.64 -32.68 6.88
C THR A 96 -35.73 -33.14 8.32
N SER A 97 -36.80 -33.83 8.70
CA SER A 97 -37.05 -34.30 10.07
C SER A 97 -36.18 -35.49 10.51
N GLY A 98 -35.36 -36.04 9.60
CA GLY A 98 -34.51 -37.20 9.84
C GLY A 98 -33.04 -36.90 9.57
N SER A 99 -32.15 -37.58 10.31
CA SER A 99 -30.72 -37.60 9.95
C SER A 99 -30.54 -38.28 8.59
N ARG A 100 -29.52 -37.87 7.85
CA ARG A 100 -29.14 -38.46 6.56
C ARG A 100 -27.70 -38.92 6.59
N ALA A 101 -27.34 -39.92 5.79
CA ALA A 101 -26.01 -40.51 5.82
C ALA A 101 -25.50 -40.87 4.43
N LEU A 102 -24.17 -40.89 4.29
CA LEU A 102 -23.44 -41.42 3.15
C LEU A 102 -22.21 -42.19 3.62
N THR A 103 -21.71 -43.07 2.76
CA THR A 103 -20.44 -43.79 2.95
C THR A 103 -19.45 -43.29 1.89
N ILE A 104 -18.32 -42.79 2.35
CA ILE A 104 -17.19 -42.39 1.51
C ILE A 104 -16.20 -43.53 1.48
N ARG A 105 -15.97 -44.12 0.29
CA ARG A 105 -15.08 -45.25 0.09
C ARG A 105 -13.84 -44.81 -0.68
N VAL A 106 -12.66 -44.95 -0.07
CA VAL A 106 -11.36 -44.61 -0.67
C VAL A 106 -10.62 -45.89 -1.04
N ALA A 107 -10.32 -46.09 -2.32
CA ALA A 107 -9.68 -47.31 -2.82
C ALA A 107 -8.42 -47.01 -3.64
N ALA A 108 -7.39 -47.85 -3.51
CA ALA A 108 -6.20 -47.76 -4.35
C ALA A 108 -6.53 -48.09 -5.81
N LYS A 109 -6.10 -47.24 -6.76
CA LYS A 109 -6.43 -47.37 -8.20
C LYS A 109 -5.99 -48.69 -8.81
N ARG A 110 -4.85 -49.25 -8.36
CA ARG A 110 -4.24 -50.46 -8.94
C ARG A 110 -4.57 -51.75 -8.18
N ASN A 111 -5.16 -51.65 -7.00
CA ASN A 111 -5.61 -52.80 -6.20
C ASN A 111 -6.86 -52.43 -5.41
N ALA A 112 -8.04 -52.72 -5.98
CA ALA A 112 -9.33 -52.38 -5.37
C ALA A 112 -9.61 -53.10 -4.03
N ALA A 113 -8.79 -54.09 -3.64
CA ALA A 113 -8.87 -54.72 -2.32
C ALA A 113 -8.23 -53.88 -1.20
N VAL A 114 -7.38 -52.90 -1.55
CA VAL A 114 -6.85 -51.91 -0.59
C VAL A 114 -7.84 -50.74 -0.55
N VAL A 115 -8.67 -50.73 0.48
CA VAL A 115 -9.80 -49.81 0.62
C VAL A 115 -10.03 -49.45 2.08
N GLU A 116 -10.47 -48.21 2.31
CA GLU A 116 -10.99 -47.73 3.59
C GLU A 116 -12.36 -47.08 3.39
N GLU A 117 -13.20 -47.12 4.42
CA GLU A 117 -14.55 -46.54 4.40
C GLU A 117 -14.75 -45.59 5.56
N LEU A 118 -15.43 -44.47 5.28
CA LEU A 118 -15.80 -43.44 6.24
C LEU A 118 -17.32 -43.32 6.25
N SER A 119 -17.91 -43.49 7.44
CA SER A 119 -19.32 -43.21 7.68
C SER A 119 -19.52 -41.71 7.92
N PHE A 120 -20.39 -41.07 7.14
CA PHE A 120 -20.69 -39.65 7.28
C PHE A 120 -22.18 -39.47 7.55
N VAL A 121 -22.54 -38.97 8.73
CA VAL A 121 -23.93 -38.80 9.15
C VAL A 121 -24.18 -37.33 9.45
N GLN A 122 -25.21 -36.74 8.85
CA GLN A 122 -25.63 -35.37 9.14
C GLN A 122 -26.92 -35.37 9.97
N ALA A 123 -26.91 -34.62 11.08
CA ALA A 123 -28.06 -34.44 11.94
C ALA A 123 -29.22 -33.71 11.23
N SER A 124 -30.44 -33.84 11.76
CA SER A 124 -31.63 -33.11 11.29
C SER A 124 -31.75 -31.73 11.98
N ALA A 125 -32.16 -30.71 11.23
CA ALA A 125 -32.46 -29.38 11.78
C ALA A 125 -33.89 -29.29 12.38
N THR A 126 -34.77 -30.23 12.05
CA THR A 126 -36.20 -30.23 12.39
C THR A 126 -36.64 -31.53 13.07
N ALA A 127 -35.72 -32.19 13.77
CA ALA A 127 -36.01 -33.39 14.52
C ALA A 127 -37.11 -33.12 15.56
N GLU A 128 -38.00 -34.09 15.75
CA GLU A 128 -39.05 -34.00 16.77
C GLU A 128 -38.43 -33.75 18.16
N GLY A 129 -38.99 -32.79 18.91
CA GLY A 129 -38.46 -32.35 20.20
C GLY A 129 -37.43 -31.22 20.13
N TYR A 130 -37.13 -30.67 18.94
CA TYR A 130 -36.24 -29.52 18.79
C TYR A 130 -36.97 -28.25 18.34
N LEU A 131 -36.48 -27.11 18.82
CA LEU A 131 -36.89 -25.78 18.42
C LEU A 131 -35.71 -25.06 17.76
N SER A 132 -35.97 -24.43 16.60
CA SER A 132 -34.95 -23.68 15.87
C SER A 132 -34.66 -22.34 16.54
N ILE A 133 -33.45 -21.80 16.37
CA ILE A 133 -33.12 -20.44 16.85
C ILE A 133 -34.11 -19.40 16.30
N PRO A 134 -34.43 -19.35 14.98
CA PRO A 134 -35.42 -18.41 14.47
C PRO A 134 -36.79 -18.50 15.13
N ASP A 135 -37.27 -19.72 15.40
CA ASP A 135 -38.59 -19.89 16.03
C ASP A 135 -38.56 -19.53 17.51
N LEU A 136 -37.46 -19.82 18.21
CA LEU A 136 -37.25 -19.36 19.59
C LEU A 136 -37.23 -17.83 19.67
N ARG A 137 -36.54 -17.15 18.74
CA ARG A 137 -36.54 -15.68 18.65
C ARG A 137 -37.94 -15.12 18.41
N LYS A 138 -38.74 -15.74 17.54
CA LYS A 138 -40.14 -15.33 17.29
C LYS A 138 -41.02 -15.42 18.54
N LEU A 139 -40.80 -16.44 19.39
CA LEU A 139 -41.56 -16.58 20.64
C LEU A 139 -41.28 -15.45 21.63
N ALA A 140 -40.08 -14.87 21.59
CA ALA A 140 -39.65 -13.74 22.43
C ALA A 140 -39.77 -12.37 21.74
N ALA A 141 -40.47 -12.27 20.59
CA ALA A 141 -40.55 -11.04 19.82
C ALA A 141 -41.26 -9.89 20.56
N ASP A 142 -42.23 -10.22 21.43
CA ASP A 142 -43.03 -9.26 22.19
C ASP A 142 -42.53 -9.05 23.64
N GLY A 143 -41.33 -9.56 23.96
CA GLY A 143 -40.71 -9.50 25.29
C GLY A 143 -40.26 -10.87 25.80
N ASP A 144 -39.91 -10.93 27.09
CA ASP A 144 -39.39 -12.15 27.70
C ASP A 144 -40.35 -13.33 27.56
N TYR A 145 -39.84 -14.45 27.04
CA TYR A 145 -40.55 -15.71 26.88
C TYR A 145 -39.95 -16.79 27.76
N SER A 146 -40.77 -17.42 28.60
CA SER A 146 -40.39 -18.61 29.38
C SER A 146 -40.82 -19.88 28.66
N VAL A 147 -39.87 -20.72 28.30
CA VAL A 147 -40.13 -21.96 27.57
C VAL A 147 -40.70 -23.01 28.54
N THR A 148 -41.96 -23.41 28.34
CA THR A 148 -42.63 -24.42 29.18
C THR A 148 -42.58 -25.82 28.59
N GLN A 149 -42.31 -25.91 27.29
CA GLN A 149 -42.27 -27.16 26.54
C GLN A 149 -40.99 -27.95 26.86
N ASP A 150 -41.08 -29.27 26.81
CA ASP A 150 -39.93 -30.17 26.93
C ASP A 150 -39.28 -30.33 25.54
N VAL A 151 -38.53 -29.29 25.14
CA VAL A 151 -37.88 -29.17 23.84
C VAL A 151 -36.43 -28.76 24.00
N LYS A 152 -35.62 -29.03 22.98
CA LYS A 152 -34.21 -28.70 22.94
C LYS A 152 -33.88 -27.74 21.80
N MET A 153 -32.73 -27.10 21.86
CA MET A 153 -32.15 -26.40 20.71
C MET A 153 -30.70 -26.81 20.48
N ARG A 154 -30.23 -26.62 19.26
CA ARG A 154 -28.82 -26.78 18.90
C ARG A 154 -28.26 -25.53 18.26
N GLY A 155 -26.98 -25.28 18.51
CA GLY A 155 -26.26 -24.16 17.93
C GLY A 155 -24.76 -24.38 17.97
N ILE A 156 -24.06 -23.83 16.99
CA ILE A 156 -22.61 -23.86 16.91
C ILE A 156 -22.03 -22.66 17.62
N VAL A 157 -21.05 -22.90 18.48
CA VAL A 157 -20.25 -21.87 19.13
C VAL A 157 -19.48 -21.08 18.08
N VAL A 158 -19.62 -19.76 18.08
CA VAL A 158 -18.85 -18.87 17.20
C VAL A 158 -17.99 -17.85 17.92
N SER A 159 -18.29 -17.55 19.18
CA SER A 159 -17.45 -16.70 20.04
C SER A 159 -16.23 -17.45 20.58
N SER A 160 -15.13 -16.73 20.84
CA SER A 160 -13.94 -17.28 21.51
C SER A 160 -13.90 -16.90 22.99
N VAL A 161 -14.06 -17.89 23.87
CA VAL A 161 -13.84 -17.70 25.33
C VAL A 161 -12.35 -17.48 25.62
N GLN A 162 -11.46 -18.06 24.82
CA GLN A 162 -10.02 -17.95 25.01
C GLN A 162 -9.50 -16.52 24.76
N ASP A 163 -10.01 -15.88 23.72
CA ASP A 163 -9.64 -14.51 23.37
C ASP A 163 -10.48 -13.47 24.12
N ASN A 164 -11.52 -13.90 24.85
CA ASN A 164 -12.26 -13.10 25.81
C ASN A 164 -12.81 -11.76 25.27
N ASN A 165 -13.26 -11.75 24.02
CA ASN A 165 -13.84 -10.58 23.37
C ASN A 165 -15.36 -10.69 23.13
N TYR A 166 -16.08 -11.22 24.11
CA TYR A 166 -17.54 -11.30 24.09
C TYR A 166 -18.12 -11.02 25.47
N TYR A 167 -19.45 -10.95 25.61
CA TYR A 167 -20.10 -10.64 26.89
C TYR A 167 -19.76 -11.66 27.99
N ASP A 168 -19.75 -11.22 29.24
CA ASP A 168 -19.39 -12.08 30.38
C ASP A 168 -20.42 -13.20 30.56
N ASN A 169 -19.92 -14.41 30.83
CA ASN A 169 -20.72 -15.64 30.96
C ASN A 169 -21.67 -15.88 29.77
N CYS A 170 -21.24 -15.49 28.57
CA CYS A 170 -22.03 -15.64 27.36
C CYS A 170 -21.25 -16.36 26.25
N ILE A 171 -21.98 -17.07 25.41
CA ILE A 171 -21.49 -17.73 24.20
C ILE A 171 -22.41 -17.37 23.03
N ALA A 172 -21.84 -16.88 21.93
CA ALA A 172 -22.60 -16.66 20.69
C ALA A 172 -22.80 -18.00 19.97
N LEU A 173 -24.06 -18.30 19.63
CA LEU A 173 -24.47 -19.52 18.93
C LEU A 173 -25.12 -19.20 17.59
N GLN A 174 -24.80 -19.99 16.56
CA GLN A 174 -25.46 -19.91 15.26
C GLN A 174 -25.98 -21.28 14.80
N SER A 175 -27.18 -21.31 14.19
CA SER A 175 -27.79 -22.54 13.66
C SER A 175 -27.82 -22.61 12.14
N ALA A 176 -27.54 -21.52 11.41
CA ALA A 176 -27.42 -21.49 9.95
C ALA A 176 -26.76 -20.18 9.49
N LEU A 177 -26.32 -20.13 8.23
CA LEU A 177 -25.66 -18.98 7.61
C LEU A 177 -26.67 -18.01 6.95
N LYS A 178 -27.77 -17.69 7.64
CA LYS A 178 -28.85 -16.80 7.16
C LYS A 178 -29.41 -15.98 8.32
N ALA A 179 -30.11 -14.89 7.98
CA ALA A 179 -30.75 -13.99 8.93
C ALA A 179 -31.56 -14.73 10.02
N ASN A 180 -31.54 -14.19 11.23
CA ASN A 180 -32.24 -14.62 12.44
C ASN A 180 -31.83 -15.99 12.99
N CYS A 181 -30.67 -16.51 12.58
CA CYS A 181 -30.15 -17.81 13.04
C CYS A 181 -29.06 -17.68 14.12
N GLY A 182 -28.84 -16.50 14.70
CA GLY A 182 -27.95 -16.27 15.83
C GLY A 182 -28.69 -16.02 17.14
N ILE A 183 -28.10 -16.44 18.26
CA ILE A 183 -28.57 -16.14 19.62
C ILE A 183 -27.40 -16.20 20.62
N THR A 184 -27.50 -15.43 21.69
CA THR A 184 -26.53 -15.49 22.80
C THR A 184 -27.00 -16.49 23.85
N LEU A 185 -26.19 -17.48 24.20
CA LEU A 185 -26.41 -18.34 25.37
C LEU A 185 -25.80 -17.66 26.59
N ARG A 186 -26.59 -17.45 27.64
CA ARG A 186 -26.13 -16.97 28.96
C ARG A 186 -26.08 -18.11 29.97
N THR A 187 -24.99 -18.19 30.72
CA THR A 187 -24.78 -19.14 31.83
C THR A 187 -24.54 -18.39 33.14
N ASP A 188 -24.62 -19.10 34.27
CA ASP A 188 -24.31 -18.53 35.58
C ASP A 188 -22.78 -18.41 35.78
N GLU A 189 -22.01 -19.38 35.30
CA GLU A 189 -20.55 -19.38 35.29
C GLU A 189 -19.95 -19.39 33.87
N VAL A 190 -18.64 -19.16 33.75
CA VAL A 190 -17.94 -19.22 32.45
C VAL A 190 -17.95 -20.66 31.93
N LEU A 191 -18.64 -20.86 30.80
CA LEU A 191 -18.68 -22.15 30.12
C LEU A 191 -17.58 -22.23 29.05
N TYR A 192 -16.55 -23.04 29.28
CA TYR A 192 -15.43 -23.21 28.34
C TYR A 192 -15.81 -24.12 27.15
N ARG A 193 -16.13 -23.51 26.00
CA ARG A 193 -16.38 -24.20 24.72
C ARG A 193 -15.60 -23.55 23.59
N LYS A 194 -15.18 -24.37 22.63
CA LYS A 194 -14.38 -23.92 21.49
C LYS A 194 -15.30 -23.48 20.34
N PRO A 195 -14.91 -22.47 19.55
CA PRO A 195 -15.56 -22.17 18.28
C PRO A 195 -15.67 -23.43 17.42
N GLY A 196 -16.85 -23.66 16.83
CA GLY A 196 -17.15 -24.82 16.01
C GLY A 196 -17.74 -26.02 16.74
N GLU A 197 -17.80 -26.01 18.07
CA GLU A 197 -18.51 -27.07 18.81
C GLU A 197 -20.02 -26.84 18.72
N GLU A 198 -20.79 -27.90 18.52
CA GLU A 198 -22.24 -27.86 18.64
C GLU A 198 -22.67 -28.11 20.08
N LEU A 199 -23.51 -27.22 20.60
CA LEU A 199 -24.15 -27.37 21.90
C LEU A 199 -25.61 -27.76 21.72
N GLU A 200 -26.08 -28.63 22.59
CA GLU A 200 -27.48 -28.96 22.78
C GLU A 200 -27.93 -28.42 24.14
N ILE A 201 -29.02 -27.66 24.12
CA ILE A 201 -29.56 -26.97 25.30
C ILE A 201 -30.97 -27.50 25.56
N ASP A 202 -31.22 -28.00 26.76
CA ASP A 202 -32.56 -28.31 27.27
C ASP A 202 -33.27 -26.99 27.64
N LEU A 203 -34.35 -26.69 26.93
CA LEU A 203 -35.03 -25.41 27.04
C LEU A 203 -36.12 -25.39 28.11
N LYS A 204 -36.47 -26.50 28.75
CA LYS A 204 -37.56 -26.47 29.73
C LYS A 204 -37.20 -25.58 30.92
N GLY A 205 -37.95 -24.49 31.10
CA GLY A 205 -37.70 -23.47 32.11
C GLY A 205 -36.67 -22.42 31.70
N ALA A 206 -36.17 -22.44 30.45
CA ALA A 206 -35.31 -21.39 29.92
C ALA A 206 -36.09 -20.08 29.72
N VAL A 207 -35.40 -18.96 29.88
CA VAL A 207 -35.91 -17.61 29.60
C VAL A 207 -35.20 -17.06 28.38
N VAL A 208 -35.97 -16.52 27.43
CA VAL A 208 -35.46 -15.88 26.22
C VAL A 208 -35.96 -14.46 26.14
N GLY A 209 -35.07 -13.50 25.92
CA GLY A 209 -35.44 -12.08 25.85
C GLY A 209 -34.24 -11.20 25.53
N VAL A 210 -34.48 -9.92 25.30
CA VAL A 210 -33.40 -8.93 25.07
C VAL A 210 -32.85 -8.50 26.41
N ASN A 211 -31.57 -8.74 26.63
CA ASN A 211 -30.91 -8.32 27.86
C ASN A 211 -30.60 -6.81 27.80
N PRO A 212 -30.99 -6.02 28.81
CA PRO A 212 -30.82 -4.56 28.78
C PRO A 212 -29.36 -4.10 28.90
N GLU A 213 -28.45 -4.93 29.43
CA GLU A 213 -27.03 -4.60 29.57
C GLU A 213 -26.25 -4.88 28.29
N THR A 214 -26.50 -6.04 27.67
CA THR A 214 -25.80 -6.45 26.45
C THR A 214 -26.47 -5.92 25.18
N GLY A 215 -27.78 -5.66 25.24
CA GLY A 215 -28.59 -5.18 24.13
C GLY A 215 -28.98 -6.26 23.11
N VAL A 216 -28.58 -7.51 23.34
CA VAL A 216 -28.83 -8.64 22.42
C VAL A 216 -29.87 -9.60 22.99
N MET A 217 -30.47 -10.42 22.11
CA MET A 217 -31.35 -11.50 22.54
C MET A 217 -30.56 -12.67 23.10
N GLU A 218 -30.89 -13.04 24.33
CA GLU A 218 -30.23 -14.10 25.10
C GLU A 218 -31.19 -15.24 25.39
N VAL A 219 -30.69 -16.47 25.41
CA VAL A 219 -31.32 -17.64 26.01
C VAL A 219 -30.56 -18.00 27.29
N LYS A 220 -31.27 -17.99 28.42
CA LYS A 220 -30.76 -18.47 29.71
C LYS A 220 -31.47 -19.78 30.07
N PRO A 221 -30.79 -20.94 30.06
CA PRO A 221 -31.38 -22.19 30.51
C PRO A 221 -31.67 -22.17 32.02
N ALA A 222 -32.47 -23.13 32.49
CA ALA A 222 -32.83 -23.21 33.90
C ALA A 222 -31.62 -23.40 34.85
N ALA A 223 -30.54 -24.02 34.35
CA ALA A 223 -29.26 -24.18 35.01
C ALA A 223 -28.16 -24.51 33.96
N ASP A 224 -26.89 -24.31 34.31
CA ASP A 224 -25.76 -24.57 33.39
C ASP A 224 -25.61 -26.05 33.01
N ASP A 225 -26.07 -26.98 33.85
CA ASP A 225 -26.05 -28.44 33.57
C ASP A 225 -27.01 -28.86 32.44
N LYS A 226 -27.85 -27.94 31.96
CA LYS A 226 -28.73 -28.10 30.80
C LYS A 226 -28.05 -27.87 29.47
N VAL A 227 -26.78 -27.47 29.48
CA VAL A 227 -25.97 -27.26 28.29
C VAL A 227 -24.98 -28.40 28.15
N SER A 228 -25.08 -29.12 27.03
CA SER A 228 -24.17 -30.24 26.73
C SER A 228 -23.55 -30.06 25.34
N ARG A 229 -22.31 -30.53 25.17
CA ARG A 229 -21.69 -30.62 23.85
C ARG A 229 -22.20 -31.89 23.16
N THR A 230 -22.59 -31.80 21.90
CA THR A 230 -23.03 -32.99 21.15
C THR A 230 -21.82 -33.82 20.69
N GLU A 231 -22.09 -34.98 20.12
CA GLU A 231 -21.05 -35.83 19.52
C GLU A 231 -20.63 -35.38 18.12
N THR A 232 -21.18 -34.27 17.60
CA THR A 232 -20.79 -33.79 16.27
C THR A 232 -19.31 -33.45 16.19
N THR A 233 -18.73 -33.73 15.02
CA THR A 233 -17.41 -33.27 14.65
C THR A 233 -17.39 -31.75 14.67
N GLN A 234 -16.39 -31.19 15.35
CA GLN A 234 -16.17 -29.75 15.41
C GLN A 234 -16.01 -29.19 13.99
N VAL A 235 -16.74 -28.13 13.68
CA VAL A 235 -16.65 -27.45 12.38
C VAL A 235 -15.70 -26.26 12.46
N THR A 236 -15.27 -25.74 11.32
CA THR A 236 -14.67 -24.40 11.25
C THR A 236 -15.78 -23.39 10.94
N PRO A 237 -16.13 -22.48 11.86
CA PRO A 237 -17.16 -21.48 11.58
C PRO A 237 -16.80 -20.61 10.38
N ALA A 238 -17.72 -20.49 9.43
CA ALA A 238 -17.60 -19.57 8.31
C ALA A 238 -18.27 -18.23 8.65
N ALA A 239 -17.59 -17.12 8.39
CA ALA A 239 -18.18 -15.79 8.55
C ALA A 239 -19.19 -15.50 7.44
N VAL A 240 -20.38 -15.02 7.80
CA VAL A 240 -21.44 -14.66 6.86
C VAL A 240 -21.14 -13.27 6.28
N PRO A 241 -20.92 -13.12 4.96
CA PRO A 241 -20.78 -11.80 4.35
C PRO A 241 -22.08 -11.01 4.50
N VAL A 242 -22.00 -9.78 5.02
CA VAL A 242 -23.15 -8.89 5.17
C VAL A 242 -22.84 -7.48 4.69
N SER A 243 -23.84 -6.74 4.24
CA SER A 243 -23.74 -5.30 4.03
C SER A 243 -23.92 -4.52 5.34
N TYR A 244 -23.58 -3.23 5.33
CA TYR A 244 -23.88 -2.35 6.46
C TYR A 244 -25.38 -2.34 6.80
N ALA A 245 -26.25 -2.25 5.79
CA ALA A 245 -27.70 -2.27 5.99
C ALA A 245 -28.20 -3.57 6.63
N GLN A 246 -27.59 -4.72 6.31
CA GLN A 246 -27.91 -6.01 6.93
C GLN A 246 -27.39 -6.12 8.37
N LEU A 247 -26.20 -5.57 8.66
CA LEU A 247 -25.72 -5.45 10.04
C LEU A 247 -26.68 -4.57 10.86
N ALA A 248 -27.06 -3.42 10.31
CA ALA A 248 -27.91 -2.43 10.94
C ALA A 248 -29.39 -2.84 11.05
N SER A 249 -29.84 -3.92 10.39
CA SER A 249 -31.19 -4.45 10.59
C SER A 249 -31.33 -5.22 11.91
N GLY A 250 -30.21 -5.68 12.49
CA GLY A 250 -30.19 -6.55 13.66
C GLY A 250 -30.52 -8.02 13.37
N ASP A 251 -30.87 -8.38 12.14
CA ASP A 251 -31.23 -9.75 11.78
C ASP A 251 -30.05 -10.74 11.94
N TYR A 252 -28.82 -10.25 11.91
CA TYR A 252 -27.60 -11.07 12.03
C TYR A 252 -27.00 -11.04 13.44
N GLU A 253 -27.71 -10.52 14.43
CA GLU A 253 -27.28 -10.49 15.83
C GLU A 253 -26.81 -11.86 16.32
N SER A 254 -25.71 -11.87 17.09
CA SER A 254 -25.04 -13.06 17.63
C SER A 254 -24.50 -14.03 16.58
N MET A 255 -24.46 -13.65 15.30
CA MET A 255 -23.85 -14.45 14.23
C MET A 255 -22.42 -13.99 13.93
N TYR A 256 -21.61 -14.91 13.44
CA TYR A 256 -20.28 -14.60 12.93
C TYR A 256 -20.39 -14.01 11.53
N VAL A 257 -20.11 -12.71 11.39
CA VAL A 257 -20.29 -11.93 10.16
C VAL A 257 -18.95 -11.43 9.62
N ALA A 258 -18.96 -10.97 8.37
CA ALA A 258 -17.82 -10.29 7.78
C ALA A 258 -18.22 -9.12 6.85
N LEU A 259 -17.49 -8.02 6.97
CA LEU A 259 -17.64 -6.80 6.16
C LEU A 259 -16.27 -6.30 5.69
N ASP A 260 -16.23 -5.59 4.55
CA ASP A 260 -15.04 -4.90 4.08
C ASP A 260 -15.05 -3.45 4.58
N VAL A 261 -14.06 -3.09 5.39
CA VAL A 261 -14.02 -1.84 6.15
C VAL A 261 -12.61 -1.27 6.27
N GLN A 262 -12.51 -0.08 6.86
CA GLN A 262 -11.27 0.45 7.41
C GLN A 262 -11.53 1.23 8.70
N VAL A 263 -10.49 1.48 9.49
CA VAL A 263 -10.57 2.39 10.64
C VAL A 263 -10.63 3.84 10.15
N VAL A 264 -11.47 4.69 10.74
CA VAL A 264 -11.56 6.11 10.37
C VAL A 264 -10.27 6.88 10.74
N VAL A 265 -9.93 7.94 10.00
CA VAL A 265 -8.65 8.67 10.21
C VAL A 265 -8.49 9.21 11.65
N SER A 266 -9.58 9.67 12.27
CA SER A 266 -9.56 10.21 13.64
C SER A 266 -9.15 9.19 14.70
N ASP A 267 -9.21 7.91 14.37
CA ASP A 267 -9.04 6.79 15.30
C ASP A 267 -7.73 6.03 15.04
N LEU A 268 -6.91 6.46 14.07
CA LEU A 268 -5.65 5.78 13.70
C LEU A 268 -4.57 5.78 14.79
N ASN A 269 -4.72 6.60 15.83
CA ASN A 269 -3.82 6.67 16.98
C ASN A 269 -4.31 5.84 18.18
N LYS A 270 -5.43 5.13 18.06
CA LYS A 270 -6.04 4.33 19.13
C LYS A 270 -5.49 2.91 19.18
N LEU A 271 -5.73 2.23 20.30
CA LEU A 271 -5.68 0.78 20.39
C LEU A 271 -7.03 0.18 19.99
N LEU A 272 -7.05 -1.11 19.64
CA LEU A 272 -8.30 -1.81 19.28
C LEU A 272 -9.37 -1.72 20.37
N SER A 273 -8.97 -1.64 21.65
CA SER A 273 -9.89 -1.52 22.79
C SER A 273 -10.43 -0.12 23.09
N ASP A 274 -10.01 0.92 22.36
CA ASP A 274 -10.38 2.32 22.63
C ASP A 274 -11.61 2.80 21.82
N ASN A 275 -12.65 1.98 21.69
CA ASN A 275 -13.89 2.31 20.95
C ASN A 275 -13.60 2.79 19.52
N VAL A 276 -13.15 1.86 18.69
CA VAL A 276 -12.67 2.13 17.33
C VAL A 276 -13.85 2.25 16.38
N THR A 277 -13.94 3.38 15.69
CA THR A 277 -14.91 3.56 14.60
C THR A 277 -14.31 3.04 13.29
N VAL A 278 -15.07 2.19 12.60
CA VAL A 278 -14.76 1.74 11.25
C VAL A 278 -15.77 2.30 10.24
N GLN A 279 -15.36 2.38 8.97
CA GLN A 279 -16.22 2.80 7.86
C GLN A 279 -16.14 1.82 6.70
N THR A 280 -17.25 1.66 5.98
CA THR A 280 -17.30 1.00 4.67
C THR A 280 -16.77 1.92 3.57
N VAL A 281 -16.69 1.41 2.34
CA VAL A 281 -16.31 2.22 1.15
C VAL A 281 -17.28 3.38 0.91
N ASP A 282 -18.52 3.24 1.35
CA ASP A 282 -19.59 4.23 1.21
C ASP A 282 -19.66 5.22 2.39
N ASP A 283 -18.65 5.22 3.29
CA ASP A 283 -18.59 6.05 4.52
C ASP A 283 -19.70 5.75 5.53
N GLU A 284 -20.26 4.54 5.49
CA GLU A 284 -21.18 4.04 6.52
C GLU A 284 -20.38 3.58 7.73
N ARG A 285 -20.76 4.02 8.93
CA ARG A 285 -19.92 3.88 10.13
C ARG A 285 -20.56 3.01 11.21
N PHE A 286 -19.73 2.21 11.85
CA PHE A 286 -20.09 1.38 12.99
C PHE A 286 -18.88 1.07 13.88
N VAL A 287 -19.10 0.42 15.00
CA VAL A 287 -18.06 0.16 16.00
C VAL A 287 -17.40 -1.20 15.75
N LEU A 288 -16.06 -1.22 15.71
CA LEU A 288 -15.27 -2.42 16.00
C LEU A 288 -15.09 -2.46 17.52
N CYS A 289 -15.70 -3.44 18.17
CA CYS A 289 -15.67 -3.56 19.63
C CYS A 289 -14.63 -4.62 20.04
N ALA A 290 -13.54 -4.16 20.66
CA ALA A 290 -12.59 -5.03 21.34
C ALA A 290 -12.50 -4.69 22.84
N ARG A 291 -12.41 -5.70 23.68
CA ARG A 291 -12.17 -5.57 25.12
C ARG A 291 -10.68 -5.47 25.37
N GLN A 292 -10.26 -4.65 26.33
CA GLN A 292 -8.85 -4.56 26.73
C GLN A 292 -8.28 -5.90 27.18
N ALA A 293 -9.11 -6.78 27.76
CA ALA A 293 -8.72 -8.10 28.21
C ALA A 293 -8.56 -9.13 27.09
N SER A 294 -8.87 -8.78 25.83
CA SER A 294 -8.66 -9.69 24.71
C SER A 294 -7.19 -9.81 24.34
N THR A 295 -6.82 -10.91 23.70
CA THR A 295 -5.44 -11.20 23.28
C THR A 295 -4.86 -10.17 22.31
N PHE A 296 -5.72 -9.39 21.63
CA PHE A 296 -5.40 -8.38 20.64
C PHE A 296 -5.85 -6.96 21.06
N GLY A 297 -6.51 -6.79 22.20
CA GLY A 297 -7.14 -5.52 22.58
C GLY A 297 -6.17 -4.36 22.76
N ILE A 298 -4.90 -4.67 23.05
CA ILE A 298 -3.81 -3.69 23.21
C ILE A 298 -3.01 -3.45 21.92
N ASP A 299 -3.38 -4.09 20.82
CA ASP A 299 -2.72 -3.88 19.54
C ASP A 299 -3.16 -2.54 18.93
N ALA A 300 -2.25 -1.93 18.16
CA ALA A 300 -2.56 -0.74 17.39
C ALA A 300 -3.59 -1.05 16.30
N VAL A 301 -4.45 -0.09 16.02
CA VAL A 301 -5.42 -0.23 14.93
C VAL A 301 -4.73 -0.39 13.56
N PRO A 302 -5.28 -1.19 12.64
CA PRO A 302 -4.78 -1.26 11.28
C PRO A 302 -4.93 0.07 10.54
N VAL A 303 -3.93 0.41 9.73
CA VAL A 303 -3.94 1.64 8.92
C VAL A 303 -4.64 1.49 7.57
N GLY A 304 -4.76 0.27 7.05
CA GLY A 304 -5.35 -0.03 5.75
C GLY A 304 -6.87 -0.23 5.78
N SER A 305 -7.42 -0.64 4.64
CA SER A 305 -8.75 -1.25 4.51
C SER A 305 -8.65 -2.76 4.35
N GLY A 306 -9.75 -3.48 4.53
CA GLY A 306 -9.85 -4.91 4.26
C GLY A 306 -10.97 -5.57 5.06
N ARG A 307 -10.82 -6.85 5.34
CA ARG A 307 -11.89 -7.67 5.92
C ARG A 307 -11.88 -7.55 7.45
N LEU A 308 -13.05 -7.25 8.02
CA LEU A 308 -13.36 -7.40 9.44
C LEU A 308 -14.36 -8.54 9.61
N CYS A 309 -13.95 -9.57 10.33
CA CYS A 309 -14.84 -10.63 10.81
C CYS A 309 -15.14 -10.45 12.30
N GLY A 310 -16.22 -11.03 12.79
CA GLY A 310 -16.55 -11.02 14.22
C GLY A 310 -18.02 -11.31 14.48
N ILE A 311 -18.41 -11.33 15.75
CA ILE A 311 -19.81 -11.48 16.15
C ILE A 311 -20.52 -10.15 15.97
N ALA A 312 -21.63 -10.13 15.24
CA ALA A 312 -22.52 -8.98 15.20
C ALA A 312 -23.22 -8.83 16.56
N GLY A 313 -23.08 -7.67 17.18
CA GLY A 313 -23.62 -7.39 18.51
C GLY A 313 -23.97 -5.93 18.70
N ILE A 314 -24.23 -5.55 19.95
CA ILE A 314 -24.53 -4.18 20.34
C ILE A 314 -23.45 -3.66 21.29
N TYR A 315 -22.96 -2.46 21.02
CA TYR A 315 -22.04 -1.74 21.90
C TYR A 315 -22.59 -0.34 22.15
N GLU A 316 -22.84 0.02 23.41
CA GLU A 316 -23.40 1.32 23.82
C GLU A 316 -24.67 1.73 23.04
N GLY A 317 -25.51 0.75 22.69
CA GLY A 317 -26.77 0.97 21.96
C GLY A 317 -26.63 1.11 20.44
N ALA A 318 -25.43 0.93 19.88
CA ALA A 318 -25.19 0.91 18.44
C ALA A 318 -24.73 -0.47 17.96
N TYR A 319 -24.99 -0.79 16.70
CA TYR A 319 -24.49 -2.02 16.08
C TYR A 319 -22.97 -2.03 16.01
N ALA A 320 -22.40 -3.18 16.36
CA ALA A 320 -20.98 -3.39 16.41
C ALA A 320 -20.61 -4.77 15.86
N VAL A 321 -19.34 -4.90 15.47
CA VAL A 321 -18.72 -6.20 15.20
C VAL A 321 -17.66 -6.44 16.26
N MET A 322 -17.72 -7.59 16.92
CA MET A 322 -16.81 -8.03 17.98
C MET A 322 -15.90 -9.13 17.43
N PRO A 323 -14.66 -8.83 17.02
CA PRO A 323 -13.71 -9.85 16.54
C PRO A 323 -13.57 -10.99 17.57
N CYS A 324 -13.59 -12.23 17.12
CA CYS A 324 -13.36 -13.38 17.98
C CYS A 324 -11.88 -13.57 18.25
N THR A 325 -11.03 -13.26 17.27
CA THR A 325 -9.58 -13.42 17.32
C THR A 325 -8.88 -12.26 16.61
N GLY A 326 -7.57 -12.08 16.84
CA GLY A 326 -6.79 -11.08 16.09
C GLY A 326 -6.74 -11.36 14.58
N SER A 327 -6.88 -12.62 14.15
CA SER A 327 -6.95 -12.98 12.72
C SER A 327 -8.23 -12.54 12.03
N ASP A 328 -9.24 -12.11 12.77
CA ASP A 328 -10.48 -11.59 12.20
C ASP A 328 -10.32 -10.15 11.68
N ILE A 329 -9.18 -9.51 11.97
CA ILE A 329 -8.89 -8.12 11.62
C ILE A 329 -7.82 -8.12 10.52
N THR A 330 -8.25 -8.10 9.25
CA THR A 330 -7.35 -8.20 8.09
C THR A 330 -7.49 -6.99 7.17
N MET A 331 -6.91 -5.86 7.60
CA MET A 331 -7.01 -4.57 6.90
C MET A 331 -5.66 -4.08 6.34
N SER A 332 -5.21 -4.72 5.26
CA SER A 332 -3.90 -4.46 4.63
C SER A 332 -3.95 -3.77 3.26
N SER A 333 -5.14 -3.52 2.74
CA SER A 333 -5.37 -2.85 1.45
C SER A 333 -5.31 -1.32 1.58
N PRO A 334 -5.14 -0.56 0.48
CA PRO A 334 -5.22 0.89 0.50
C PRO A 334 -6.54 1.39 1.09
N ARG A 335 -6.49 2.51 1.80
CA ARG A 335 -7.68 3.10 2.44
C ARG A 335 -8.68 3.61 1.39
N PHE A 336 -9.98 3.47 1.65
CA PHE A 336 -11.10 4.09 0.93
C PHE A 336 -11.07 5.62 0.95
N ASP A 337 -10.63 6.20 2.07
CA ASP A 337 -10.34 7.64 2.20
C ASP A 337 -8.84 7.96 1.99
N GLY A 338 -8.06 6.96 1.58
CA GLY A 338 -6.67 7.09 1.21
C GLY A 338 -6.53 7.69 -0.17
N GLY A 339 -5.54 8.56 -0.31
CA GLY A 339 -5.18 9.16 -1.57
C GLY A 339 -4.44 10.45 -1.37
N ILE A 340 -3.81 10.91 -2.43
CA ILE A 340 -2.99 12.12 -2.42
C ILE A 340 -3.89 13.35 -2.47
N THR A 341 -3.42 14.42 -1.81
CA THR A 341 -3.85 15.81 -2.05
C THR A 341 -2.66 16.55 -2.64
N LEU A 342 -2.89 17.47 -3.57
CA LEU A 342 -1.82 18.22 -4.22
C LEU A 342 -1.41 19.43 -3.36
N PRO A 343 -0.10 19.70 -3.22
CA PRO A 343 1.02 18.95 -3.78
C PRO A 343 1.33 17.66 -3.00
N TYR A 344 1.74 16.61 -3.71
CA TYR A 344 2.17 15.33 -3.14
C TYR A 344 3.56 14.94 -3.60
N VAL A 345 4.40 14.48 -2.67
CA VAL A 345 5.77 14.01 -2.94
C VAL A 345 5.89 12.54 -2.56
N LEU A 346 5.99 11.68 -3.58
CA LEU A 346 6.37 10.27 -3.44
C LEU A 346 7.89 10.19 -3.39
N SER A 347 8.43 10.22 -2.18
CA SER A 347 9.88 10.18 -1.94
C SER A 347 10.39 8.76 -1.87
N ILE A 348 11.55 8.49 -2.49
CA ILE A 348 12.27 7.22 -2.35
C ILE A 348 13.50 7.31 -1.45
N MET A 349 13.55 8.35 -0.61
CA MET A 349 14.62 8.59 0.35
C MET A 349 14.78 7.40 1.32
N THR A 350 16.02 7.05 1.64
CA THR A 350 16.34 6.04 2.66
C THR A 350 16.53 6.68 4.03
N LYS A 351 16.14 5.97 5.09
CA LYS A 351 16.27 6.43 6.48
C LYS A 351 17.73 6.47 6.91
N THR A 352 18.54 5.55 6.39
CA THR A 352 19.98 5.45 6.67
C THR A 352 20.79 5.34 5.37
N ALA A 353 22.12 5.28 5.48
CA ALA A 353 23.02 4.97 4.38
C ALA A 353 22.90 3.52 3.86
N THR A 354 22.05 2.70 4.48
CA THR A 354 21.88 1.28 4.17
C THR A 354 20.87 1.07 3.04
N ASN A 355 21.16 0.14 2.14
CA ASN A 355 20.21 -0.28 1.10
C ASN A 355 19.02 -1.02 1.71
N GLY A 356 17.81 -0.77 1.21
CA GLY A 356 16.59 -1.44 1.64
C GLY A 356 15.84 -0.80 2.82
N ASP A 357 16.37 0.28 3.40
CA ASP A 357 15.78 0.99 4.54
C ASP A 357 15.08 2.27 4.08
N GLY A 358 13.92 2.14 3.42
CA GLY A 358 13.12 3.27 2.93
C GLY A 358 12.58 4.14 4.08
N LYS A 359 12.70 5.47 3.97
CA LYS A 359 12.23 6.43 4.99
C LYS A 359 10.72 6.69 4.88
N TYR A 360 10.24 6.83 3.65
CA TYR A 360 8.86 7.25 3.34
C TYR A 360 8.07 6.19 2.59
N ILE A 361 8.73 5.11 2.19
CA ILE A 361 8.17 4.06 1.35
C ILE A 361 8.61 2.69 1.86
N PHE A 362 7.71 1.73 1.75
CA PHE A 362 7.90 0.31 1.98
C PHE A 362 8.24 -0.37 0.66
N TYR A 363 9.17 -1.33 0.71
CA TYR A 363 9.54 -2.15 -0.42
C TYR A 363 8.95 -3.56 -0.27
N SER A 364 8.16 -4.01 -1.25
CA SER A 364 7.62 -5.37 -1.28
C SER A 364 8.22 -6.19 -2.44
N GLY A 365 8.31 -7.50 -2.25
CA GLY A 365 8.69 -8.47 -3.29
C GLY A 365 10.20 -8.81 -3.35
N THR A 366 10.54 -9.80 -4.18
CA THR A 366 11.91 -10.32 -4.34
C THR A 366 12.29 -10.45 -5.81
N ASN A 367 13.34 -9.75 -6.26
CA ASN A 367 13.85 -9.78 -7.64
C ASN A 367 14.89 -10.93 -7.87
N GLY A 368 14.69 -12.07 -7.22
CA GLY A 368 15.67 -13.18 -7.17
C GLY A 368 15.70 -14.05 -8.43
N THR A 369 14.66 -13.98 -9.25
CA THR A 369 14.42 -14.92 -10.37
C THR A 369 14.42 -14.25 -11.75
N GLY A 370 14.79 -12.96 -11.83
CA GLY A 370 14.73 -12.20 -13.09
C GLY A 370 13.32 -11.76 -13.48
N SER A 371 12.37 -11.80 -12.55
CA SER A 371 11.06 -11.15 -12.63
C SER A 371 10.92 -10.09 -11.53
N ILE A 372 10.20 -9.01 -11.84
CA ILE A 372 9.79 -7.96 -10.88
C ILE A 372 8.27 -7.94 -10.69
N GLU A 373 7.56 -8.96 -11.15
CA GLU A 373 6.14 -9.11 -10.84
C GLU A 373 5.94 -9.19 -9.32
N GLY A 374 4.98 -8.43 -8.80
CA GLY A 374 4.71 -8.31 -7.37
C GLY A 374 5.74 -7.45 -6.60
N VAL A 375 6.72 -6.85 -7.29
CA VAL A 375 7.66 -5.91 -6.67
C VAL A 375 7.11 -4.49 -6.72
N ALA A 376 7.08 -3.81 -5.58
CA ALA A 376 6.57 -2.44 -5.49
C ALA A 376 7.35 -1.60 -4.47
N ALA A 377 7.34 -0.29 -4.69
CA ALA A 377 7.76 0.73 -3.73
C ALA A 377 6.51 1.56 -3.35
N THR A 378 5.97 1.35 -2.15
CA THR A 378 4.66 1.87 -1.72
C THR A 378 4.81 2.88 -0.59
N ALA A 379 4.11 4.00 -0.65
CA ALA A 379 4.12 5.03 0.38
C ALA A 379 3.66 4.50 1.74
N MET A 380 4.38 4.89 2.80
CA MET A 380 4.07 4.53 4.19
C MET A 380 3.06 5.48 4.84
N ASP A 381 2.59 6.50 4.12
CA ASP A 381 1.69 7.53 4.64
C ASP A 381 0.19 7.19 4.49
N GLY A 382 -0.13 5.96 4.08
CA GLY A 382 -1.50 5.49 3.95
C GLY A 382 -2.24 5.97 2.69
N THR A 383 -1.58 6.75 1.82
CA THR A 383 -2.17 7.23 0.55
C THR A 383 -2.36 6.12 -0.49
N GLY A 384 -1.65 4.99 -0.33
CA GLY A 384 -1.61 3.92 -1.34
C GLY A 384 -0.78 4.26 -2.57
N ALA A 385 -0.14 5.45 -2.62
CA ALA A 385 0.72 5.83 -3.73
C ALA A 385 1.88 4.86 -3.86
N ASN A 386 2.20 4.41 -5.08
CA ASN A 386 3.25 3.41 -5.28
C ASN A 386 3.92 3.51 -6.66
N ILE A 387 5.07 2.86 -6.76
CA ILE A 387 5.81 2.66 -8.00
C ILE A 387 5.94 1.16 -8.23
N THR A 388 5.60 0.73 -9.44
CA THR A 388 5.88 -0.61 -9.97
C THR A 388 6.57 -0.47 -11.33
N ALA A 389 7.04 -1.57 -11.90
CA ALA A 389 7.55 -1.57 -13.26
C ALA A 389 7.21 -2.86 -13.99
N ARG A 390 7.09 -2.74 -15.31
CA ARG A 390 7.03 -3.86 -16.26
C ARG A 390 8.24 -3.74 -17.16
N LEU A 391 9.09 -4.75 -17.15
CA LEU A 391 10.36 -4.76 -17.89
C LEU A 391 10.50 -6.09 -18.65
N SER A 392 11.20 -6.05 -19.76
CA SER A 392 11.47 -7.25 -20.56
C SER A 392 12.42 -8.19 -19.79
N SER A 393 12.10 -9.50 -19.79
CA SER A 393 12.89 -10.50 -19.03
C SER A 393 14.33 -10.58 -19.54
N SER A 394 15.28 -10.67 -18.60
CA SER A 394 16.71 -10.48 -18.92
C SER A 394 17.67 -11.57 -18.46
N GLY A 395 17.20 -12.64 -17.81
CA GLY A 395 18.10 -13.59 -17.16
C GLY A 395 18.90 -12.95 -16.02
N GLY A 396 18.31 -12.88 -14.83
CA GLY A 396 18.94 -12.42 -13.58
C GLY A 396 18.99 -10.90 -13.33
N ASN A 397 18.56 -10.49 -12.13
CA ASN A 397 18.60 -9.15 -11.50
C ASN A 397 18.19 -7.96 -12.39
N LEU A 398 16.88 -7.66 -12.42
CA LEU A 398 16.30 -6.49 -13.13
C LEU A 398 16.54 -5.15 -12.42
N GLY A 399 17.17 -5.16 -11.24
CA GLY A 399 17.63 -3.95 -10.58
C GLY A 399 16.58 -3.18 -9.78
N PHE A 400 15.27 -3.44 -9.94
CA PHE A 400 14.22 -2.76 -9.14
C PHE A 400 14.41 -3.14 -7.67
N ARG A 401 15.08 -2.28 -6.91
CA ARG A 401 15.42 -2.41 -5.48
C ARG A 401 15.91 -1.06 -4.99
N TYR A 402 15.86 -0.83 -3.68
CA TYR A 402 16.44 0.38 -3.12
C TYR A 402 17.95 0.36 -3.19
N TRP A 403 18.50 1.46 -3.67
CA TRP A 403 19.93 1.69 -3.66
C TRP A 403 20.24 3.13 -3.28
N ASN A 404 20.93 3.29 -2.16
CA ASN A 404 21.58 4.53 -1.79
C ASN A 404 23.04 4.49 -2.27
N GLU A 405 23.46 5.49 -3.06
CA GLU A 405 24.85 5.60 -3.51
C GLU A 405 25.65 6.70 -2.78
N ASN A 406 25.12 7.18 -1.64
CA ASN A 406 25.71 8.20 -0.78
C ASN A 406 25.93 9.57 -1.45
N SER A 407 25.21 9.86 -2.55
CA SER A 407 25.30 11.11 -3.32
C SER A 407 24.15 12.09 -3.06
N GLY A 408 23.29 11.82 -2.07
CA GLY A 408 22.00 12.50 -1.87
C GLY A 408 20.91 12.07 -2.85
N HIS A 409 21.27 11.26 -3.86
CA HIS A 409 20.33 10.57 -4.73
C HIS A 409 20.06 9.16 -4.20
N HIS A 410 18.77 8.87 -4.04
CA HIS A 410 18.27 7.55 -3.64
C HIS A 410 17.57 6.96 -4.84
N ASN A 411 17.88 5.71 -5.17
CA ASN A 411 17.59 5.19 -6.50
C ASN A 411 16.72 3.93 -6.45
N LEU A 412 15.90 3.79 -7.48
CA LEU A 412 15.31 2.55 -7.95
C LEU A 412 15.91 2.23 -9.34
N PRO A 413 16.96 1.40 -9.41
CA PRO A 413 17.54 0.97 -10.67
C PRO A 413 16.59 0.07 -11.44
N MET A 414 16.60 0.11 -12.76
CA MET A 414 15.73 -0.72 -13.60
C MET A 414 16.44 -1.08 -14.91
N LYS A 415 16.49 -2.36 -15.24
CA LYS A 415 17.17 -2.87 -16.44
C LYS A 415 16.20 -3.51 -17.43
N SER A 416 16.70 -3.72 -18.65
CA SER A 416 15.99 -4.45 -19.72
C SER A 416 14.74 -3.77 -20.26
N TRP A 417 14.99 -2.62 -20.86
CA TRP A 417 14.02 -1.78 -21.57
C TRP A 417 13.96 -2.12 -23.08
N THR A 418 13.97 -3.40 -23.43
CA THR A 418 14.09 -3.89 -24.82
C THR A 418 12.76 -4.09 -25.55
N GLY A 419 11.64 -4.13 -24.83
CA GLY A 419 10.29 -4.26 -25.39
C GLY A 419 9.80 -3.02 -26.12
N GLY A 420 10.38 -1.86 -25.80
CA GLY A 420 10.05 -0.56 -26.40
C GLY A 420 8.76 0.06 -25.84
N LYS A 421 8.25 1.05 -26.59
CA LYS A 421 7.08 1.87 -26.26
C LYS A 421 5.87 1.02 -25.78
N ASP A 422 5.28 1.42 -24.66
CA ASP A 422 4.15 0.82 -23.94
C ASP A 422 4.32 -0.64 -23.44
N LYS A 423 5.38 -1.35 -23.85
CA LYS A 423 5.68 -2.71 -23.39
C LYS A 423 6.50 -2.73 -22.11
N ASP A 424 7.50 -1.85 -22.04
CA ASP A 424 8.29 -1.62 -20.84
C ASP A 424 7.95 -0.24 -20.26
N TYR A 425 7.68 -0.19 -18.96
CA TYR A 425 7.33 1.05 -18.25
C TYR A 425 7.66 0.99 -16.77
N ALA A 426 7.94 2.15 -16.19
CA ALA A 426 7.66 2.39 -14.78
C ALA A 426 6.23 2.93 -14.65
N LEU A 427 5.48 2.42 -13.68
CA LEU A 427 4.10 2.83 -13.40
C LEU A 427 4.06 3.48 -12.02
N PHE A 428 3.66 4.74 -11.98
CA PHE A 428 3.30 5.47 -10.78
C PHE A 428 1.79 5.38 -10.60
N THR A 429 1.37 5.01 -9.40
CA THR A 429 -0.04 4.90 -9.02
C THR A 429 -0.30 5.90 -7.90
N PHE A 430 -1.28 6.77 -8.09
CA PHE A 430 -1.68 7.78 -7.11
C PHE A 430 -3.19 7.72 -6.88
N PRO A 431 -3.66 6.97 -5.87
CA PRO A 431 -5.04 7.11 -5.42
C PRO A 431 -5.31 8.57 -5.04
N LEU A 432 -6.49 9.11 -5.33
CA LEU A 432 -6.80 10.53 -5.18
C LEU A 432 -7.73 10.76 -4.00
N ASN A 433 -7.38 11.69 -3.10
CA ASN A 433 -8.28 12.15 -2.04
C ASN A 433 -8.86 13.55 -2.32
N GLU A 434 -8.57 14.11 -3.49
CA GLU A 434 -9.21 15.31 -4.02
C GLU A 434 -9.45 15.17 -5.52
N THR A 435 -10.37 15.97 -6.05
CA THR A 435 -10.56 16.09 -7.51
C THR A 435 -9.47 17.00 -8.08
N ILE A 436 -8.83 16.57 -9.17
CA ILE A 436 -7.89 17.39 -9.94
C ILE A 436 -8.69 18.06 -11.07
N ASP A 437 -9.01 19.33 -10.88
CA ASP A 437 -9.94 20.13 -11.69
C ASP A 437 -9.26 21.01 -12.75
N GLY A 438 -7.97 20.84 -12.98
CA GLY A 438 -7.20 21.62 -13.93
C GLY A 438 -5.87 20.96 -14.31
N ALA A 439 -5.00 21.75 -14.93
CA ALA A 439 -3.65 21.29 -15.27
C ALA A 439 -2.87 20.96 -14.00
N PHE A 440 -2.18 19.83 -14.02
CA PHE A 440 -1.26 19.43 -12.96
C PHE A 440 0.13 19.21 -13.54
N ARG A 441 1.12 19.15 -12.66
CA ARG A 441 2.52 19.00 -12.98
C ARG A 441 3.03 17.69 -12.39
N PHE A 442 3.81 16.97 -13.19
CA PHE A 442 4.56 15.80 -12.76
C PHE A 442 6.06 16.05 -12.87
N SER A 443 6.76 16.04 -11.73
CA SER A 443 8.21 16.27 -11.66
C SER A 443 8.94 15.10 -11.03
N PHE A 444 10.07 14.69 -11.59
CA PHE A 444 10.76 13.47 -11.16
C PHE A 444 12.24 13.45 -11.58
N GLY A 445 13.02 12.58 -10.91
CA GLY A 445 14.42 12.34 -11.24
C GLY A 445 14.59 11.10 -12.13
N TRP A 446 15.28 11.24 -13.27
CA TRP A 446 15.46 10.14 -14.22
C TRP A 446 16.77 10.20 -14.97
N SER A 447 17.54 9.11 -14.88
CA SER A 447 18.85 8.98 -15.50
C SER A 447 19.12 7.59 -16.06
N GLY A 448 20.14 7.46 -16.93
CA GLY A 448 20.45 6.20 -17.60
C GLY A 448 21.93 5.95 -17.83
N SER A 449 22.29 4.69 -18.06
CA SER A 449 23.66 4.24 -18.31
C SER A 449 23.72 3.12 -19.35
N GLY A 450 24.89 2.98 -19.98
CA GLY A 450 25.13 1.96 -21.01
C GLY A 450 24.11 2.03 -22.14
N SER A 451 23.55 0.88 -22.51
CA SER A 451 22.60 0.75 -23.61
C SER A 451 21.16 1.20 -23.28
N ALA A 452 20.93 1.91 -22.17
CA ALA A 452 19.60 2.36 -21.77
C ALA A 452 18.99 3.35 -22.79
N PRO A 453 17.66 3.42 -22.90
CA PRO A 453 16.99 4.41 -23.75
C PRO A 453 17.29 5.85 -23.32
N ALA A 454 17.50 6.74 -24.30
CA ALA A 454 17.71 8.17 -24.09
C ALA A 454 16.41 8.98 -24.21
N ASN A 455 15.52 8.60 -25.14
CA ASN A 455 14.28 9.31 -25.43
C ASN A 455 13.12 8.65 -24.69
N TRP A 456 12.31 9.43 -23.99
CA TRP A 456 11.25 8.93 -23.13
C TRP A 456 9.93 9.67 -23.38
N TYR A 457 8.83 8.97 -23.16
CA TYR A 457 7.51 9.59 -23.19
C TYR A 457 6.70 9.15 -21.97
N LEU A 458 5.71 9.97 -21.65
CA LEU A 458 4.80 9.79 -20.53
C LEU A 458 3.38 9.54 -21.06
N SER A 459 2.62 8.70 -20.37
CA SER A 459 1.18 8.56 -20.56
C SER A 459 0.47 8.49 -19.21
N TYR A 460 -0.81 8.79 -19.16
CA TYR A 460 -1.61 8.78 -17.94
C TYR A 460 -2.99 8.15 -18.15
N SER A 461 -3.62 7.72 -17.07
CA SER A 461 -4.89 6.99 -17.09
C SER A 461 -5.60 7.12 -15.73
N ASN A 462 -6.91 6.88 -15.70
CA ASN A 462 -7.68 6.74 -14.46
C ASN A 462 -8.24 5.31 -14.23
N ASP A 463 -8.07 4.41 -15.19
CA ASP A 463 -8.58 3.04 -15.16
C ASP A 463 -7.47 1.97 -15.38
N ASN A 464 -6.22 2.41 -15.64
CA ASN A 464 -5.06 1.58 -16.01
C ASN A 464 -5.24 0.77 -17.31
N VAL A 465 -6.28 1.05 -18.09
CA VAL A 465 -6.65 0.37 -19.34
C VAL A 465 -6.57 1.32 -20.53
N THR A 466 -7.22 2.48 -20.42
CA THR A 466 -7.25 3.54 -21.43
C THR A 466 -6.18 4.58 -21.12
N TRP A 467 -5.26 4.80 -22.06
CA TRP A 467 -4.08 5.65 -21.86
C TRP A 467 -4.13 6.90 -22.72
N HIS A 468 -3.87 8.04 -22.08
CA HIS A 468 -3.78 9.36 -22.69
C HIS A 468 -2.33 9.83 -22.69
N THR A 469 -1.93 10.52 -23.76
CA THR A 469 -0.58 11.06 -23.90
C THR A 469 -0.66 12.58 -23.75
N PRO A 470 0.10 13.21 -22.83
CA PRO A 470 0.21 14.65 -22.79
C PRO A 470 0.83 15.19 -24.09
N VAL A 471 0.75 16.50 -24.28
CA VAL A 471 1.43 17.16 -25.40
C VAL A 471 2.92 17.31 -25.01
N PRO A 472 3.88 17.03 -25.90
CA PRO A 472 3.73 16.58 -27.29
C PRO A 472 3.45 15.07 -27.44
N THR A 473 2.63 14.70 -28.43
CA THR A 473 2.26 13.28 -28.67
C THR A 473 3.25 12.53 -29.57
N ASP A 474 3.95 13.26 -30.45
CA ASP A 474 4.77 12.69 -31.54
C ASP A 474 6.27 12.96 -31.36
N GLU A 475 6.66 13.39 -30.15
CA GLU A 475 8.04 13.69 -29.77
C GLU A 475 8.30 13.14 -28.35
N PRO A 476 9.56 12.89 -27.96
CA PRO A 476 9.87 12.54 -26.58
C PRO A 476 9.49 13.70 -25.65
N HIS A 477 8.87 13.36 -24.52
CA HIS A 477 8.55 14.34 -23.47
C HIS A 477 9.81 14.78 -22.72
N PHE A 478 10.80 13.90 -22.62
CA PHE A 478 12.11 14.23 -22.05
C PHE A 478 13.21 13.34 -22.63
N VAL A 479 14.43 13.86 -22.62
CA VAL A 479 15.60 13.23 -23.26
C VAL A 479 16.79 13.25 -22.33
N ILE A 480 17.29 12.07 -21.96
CA ILE A 480 18.55 11.94 -21.22
C ILE A 480 19.70 12.36 -22.14
N PRO A 481 20.55 13.33 -21.74
CA PRO A 481 21.65 13.78 -22.59
C PRO A 481 22.62 12.64 -22.95
N GLN A 482 22.86 12.42 -24.24
CA GLN A 482 23.73 11.33 -24.67
C GLN A 482 25.20 11.56 -24.27
N GLY A 483 25.88 10.49 -23.90
CA GLY A 483 27.25 10.52 -23.37
C GLY A 483 27.34 10.96 -21.91
N LYS A 484 26.21 11.14 -21.23
CA LYS A 484 26.14 11.47 -19.79
C LYS A 484 25.57 10.29 -19.00
N SER A 485 26.32 9.19 -18.98
CA SER A 485 25.95 7.97 -18.25
C SER A 485 25.93 8.24 -16.74
N VAL A 486 24.86 7.82 -16.07
CA VAL A 486 24.75 7.90 -14.60
C VAL A 486 25.75 6.99 -13.90
N GLY A 487 26.34 7.50 -12.82
CA GLY A 487 27.34 6.80 -12.01
C GLY A 487 28.33 7.74 -11.32
N SER A 488 29.03 7.22 -10.30
CA SER A 488 30.03 7.97 -9.53
C SER A 488 29.50 9.31 -8.97
N GLY A 489 28.22 9.33 -8.57
CA GLY A 489 27.57 10.52 -8.04
C GLY A 489 27.27 11.63 -9.06
N LYS A 490 27.29 11.34 -10.38
CA LYS A 490 27.03 12.31 -11.46
C LYS A 490 25.93 11.84 -12.42
N ASN A 491 25.44 12.80 -13.21
CA ASN A 491 24.44 12.66 -14.27
C ASN A 491 23.05 12.23 -13.73
N PHE A 492 22.59 12.90 -12.68
CA PHE A 492 21.25 12.81 -12.10
C PHE A 492 20.37 13.92 -12.67
N PHE A 493 19.45 13.60 -13.58
CA PHE A 493 18.65 14.60 -14.29
C PHE A 493 17.26 14.75 -13.70
N TYR A 494 16.72 15.97 -13.74
CA TYR A 494 15.40 16.30 -13.22
C TYR A 494 14.51 16.76 -14.35
N TRP A 495 13.24 16.36 -14.31
CA TRP A 495 12.28 16.62 -15.36
C TRP A 495 10.98 17.14 -14.76
N THR A 496 10.24 17.90 -15.56
CA THR A 496 8.92 18.43 -15.26
C THR A 496 8.07 18.32 -16.50
N ILE A 497 6.86 17.77 -16.37
CA ILE A 497 5.87 17.68 -17.43
C ILE A 497 4.55 18.25 -16.91
N ASP A 498 4.06 19.30 -17.57
CA ASP A 498 2.74 19.85 -17.31
C ASP A 498 1.70 19.08 -18.12
N ILE A 499 0.65 18.62 -17.45
CA ILE A 499 -0.37 17.74 -17.98
C ILE A 499 -1.72 18.44 -17.82
N VAL A 500 -2.37 18.70 -18.95
CA VAL A 500 -3.79 19.10 -19.00
C VAL A 500 -4.62 17.82 -19.14
N PRO A 501 -5.37 17.39 -18.10
CA PRO A 501 -6.13 16.15 -18.16
C PRO A 501 -7.19 16.20 -19.25
N GLN A 502 -7.28 15.13 -20.03
CA GLN A 502 -8.33 14.89 -21.02
C GLN A 502 -9.45 14.00 -20.47
N ILE A 503 -9.31 13.55 -19.22
CA ILE A 503 -10.19 12.65 -18.50
C ILE A 503 -10.47 13.20 -17.10
N PRO A 504 -11.63 12.85 -16.50
CA PRO A 504 -11.91 13.22 -15.13
C PRO A 504 -10.97 12.50 -14.16
N LEU A 505 -10.41 13.26 -13.22
CA LEU A 505 -9.58 12.78 -12.12
C LEU A 505 -10.29 13.14 -10.81
N GLU A 506 -11.23 12.28 -10.41
CA GLU A 506 -12.12 12.54 -9.28
C GLU A 506 -11.53 12.02 -7.96
N ARG A 507 -11.95 12.64 -6.86
CA ARG A 507 -11.72 12.12 -5.51
C ARG A 507 -12.20 10.66 -5.42
N ARG A 508 -11.43 9.80 -4.74
CA ARG A 508 -11.57 8.33 -4.67
C ARG A 508 -11.27 7.59 -5.98
N GLY A 509 -10.97 8.30 -7.06
CA GLY A 509 -10.36 7.73 -8.26
C GLY A 509 -8.86 7.46 -8.07
N THR A 510 -8.20 7.04 -9.14
CA THR A 510 -6.74 6.85 -9.16
C THR A 510 -6.16 7.54 -10.38
N LEU A 511 -5.06 8.26 -10.20
CA LEU A 511 -4.22 8.73 -11.29
C LEU A 511 -3.07 7.74 -11.50
N TYR A 512 -3.01 7.15 -12.68
CA TYR A 512 -1.89 6.35 -13.12
C TYR A 512 -1.02 7.15 -14.07
N ILE A 513 0.30 7.08 -13.92
CA ILE A 513 1.28 7.67 -14.83
C ILE A 513 2.29 6.60 -15.24
N ARG A 514 2.47 6.39 -16.55
CA ARG A 514 3.50 5.52 -17.13
C ARG A 514 4.63 6.34 -17.73
N VAL A 515 5.84 5.88 -17.51
CA VAL A 515 7.05 6.40 -18.16
C VAL A 515 7.71 5.27 -18.94
N SER A 516 7.84 5.46 -20.26
CA SER A 516 8.27 4.42 -21.20
C SER A 516 9.30 4.92 -22.22
N PRO A 517 10.11 4.02 -22.80
CA PRO A 517 11.02 4.36 -23.89
C PRO A 517 10.24 4.86 -25.10
N TYR A 518 10.63 6.00 -25.67
CA TYR A 518 10.00 6.55 -26.88
C TYR A 518 10.46 5.82 -28.14
N ASP A 519 11.77 5.59 -28.27
CA ASP A 519 12.40 4.96 -29.43
C ASP A 519 13.66 4.18 -29.03
N GLY A 520 14.42 3.72 -30.04
CA GLY A 520 15.65 2.95 -29.88
C GLY A 520 16.91 3.75 -29.54
N THR A 521 16.83 5.07 -29.37
CA THR A 521 17.98 5.95 -29.15
C THR A 521 18.61 5.65 -27.79
N ARG A 522 19.93 5.47 -27.75
CA ARG A 522 20.67 5.08 -26.54
C ARG A 522 21.40 6.22 -25.86
N VAL A 523 21.58 6.10 -24.54
CA VAL A 523 22.36 7.05 -23.73
C VAL A 523 23.85 7.04 -24.08
N ASP A 524 24.45 5.88 -24.37
CA ASP A 524 25.89 5.73 -24.64
C ASP A 524 26.38 6.23 -26.01
N ARG A 525 25.53 6.87 -26.82
CA ARG A 525 25.79 7.32 -28.21
C ARG A 525 26.06 6.20 -29.21
N SER A 526 25.94 4.93 -28.82
CA SER A 526 26.11 3.85 -29.78
C SER A 526 24.92 3.76 -30.74
N GLY A 527 25.17 3.41 -32.01
CA GLY A 527 24.12 3.13 -33.00
C GLY A 527 23.48 1.74 -32.87
N GLY A 528 23.71 1.03 -31.76
CA GLY A 528 23.16 -0.31 -31.51
C GLY A 528 21.73 -0.27 -30.96
N ALA A 529 21.03 -1.41 -30.96
CA ALA A 529 19.67 -1.54 -30.42
C ALA A 529 19.68 -1.71 -28.90
N ILE A 530 18.81 -1.04 -28.12
CA ILE A 530 18.73 -1.14 -26.64
C ILE A 530 18.96 -2.58 -26.13
N GLY A 531 19.90 -2.74 -25.19
CA GLY A 531 20.30 -4.03 -24.66
C GLY A 531 19.82 -4.27 -23.23
N ASN A 532 19.75 -5.55 -22.82
CA ASN A 532 19.29 -5.99 -21.50
C ASN A 532 20.08 -5.35 -20.32
N GLY A 533 21.36 -5.04 -20.54
CA GLY A 533 22.22 -4.42 -19.53
C GLY A 533 22.03 -2.91 -19.36
N GLY A 534 21.24 -2.25 -20.20
CA GLY A 534 20.95 -0.81 -20.07
C GLY A 534 20.17 -0.54 -18.79
N GLU A 535 20.73 0.27 -17.90
CA GLU A 535 20.16 0.58 -16.59
C GLU A 535 19.65 2.02 -16.55
N ILE A 536 18.41 2.17 -16.10
CA ILE A 536 17.80 3.42 -15.68
C ILE A 536 17.86 3.54 -14.16
N ARG A 537 17.95 4.77 -13.67
CA ARG A 537 17.75 5.11 -12.27
C ARG A 537 16.64 6.14 -12.17
N LEU A 538 15.48 5.70 -11.67
CA LEU A 538 14.52 6.61 -11.06
C LEU A 538 15.12 7.03 -9.72
N HIS A 539 15.22 8.34 -9.47
CA HIS A 539 15.92 8.82 -8.29
C HIS A 539 15.20 9.95 -7.55
N SER A 540 15.46 10.01 -6.25
CA SER A 540 15.01 11.02 -5.30
C SER A 540 13.51 10.98 -4.97
N CYS A 541 12.65 11.41 -5.89
CA CYS A 541 11.21 11.45 -5.69
C CYS A 541 10.46 11.62 -7.02
N ALA A 542 9.14 11.45 -6.95
CA ALA A 542 8.19 11.96 -7.93
C ALA A 542 7.20 12.91 -7.22
N VAL A 543 6.88 14.02 -7.86
CA VAL A 543 6.01 15.08 -7.33
C VAL A 543 4.82 15.26 -8.26
N VAL A 544 3.62 15.28 -7.70
CA VAL A 544 2.40 15.68 -8.38
C VAL A 544 1.91 16.95 -7.71
N GLU A 545 1.70 18.02 -8.47
CA GLU A 545 1.24 19.30 -7.93
C GLU A 545 0.33 20.02 -8.94
N LYS A 546 -0.48 21.00 -8.49
CA LYS A 546 -1.16 21.89 -9.44
C LYS A 546 -0.11 22.69 -10.18
N VAL A 547 -0.34 23.02 -11.46
CA VAL A 547 0.56 23.95 -12.15
C VAL A 547 0.57 25.27 -11.37
N PRO A 548 1.74 25.73 -10.89
CA PRO A 548 1.79 26.88 -9.99
C PRO A 548 1.19 28.14 -10.60
N ALA A 549 0.33 28.80 -9.83
CA ALA A 549 -0.27 30.08 -10.17
C ALA A 549 -0.38 30.91 -8.89
N PHE A 550 0.14 32.13 -8.93
CA PHE A 550 0.22 33.03 -7.80
C PHE A 550 -0.41 34.38 -8.16
N ASN A 551 -0.95 35.08 -7.17
CA ASN A 551 -1.55 36.39 -7.34
C ASN A 551 -1.47 37.17 -6.02
N THR A 552 -0.32 37.78 -5.80
CA THR A 552 0.01 38.54 -4.61
C THR A 552 -0.32 40.00 -4.85
N GLN A 553 -1.20 40.54 -4.01
CA GLN A 553 -1.66 41.93 -4.17
C GLN A 553 -0.54 42.91 -3.81
N LYS A 554 -0.27 43.87 -4.71
CA LYS A 554 0.68 44.96 -4.46
C LYS A 554 0.30 45.75 -3.18
N PRO A 555 1.20 45.87 -2.19
CA PRO A 555 0.94 46.64 -0.98
C PRO A 555 0.64 48.12 -1.25
N ALA A 556 -0.25 48.70 -0.45
CA ALA A 556 -0.61 50.11 -0.54
C ALA A 556 0.62 51.01 -0.29
N GLY A 557 0.83 52.02 -1.14
CA GLY A 557 1.97 52.93 -1.04
C GLY A 557 3.31 52.37 -1.52
N ALA A 558 3.35 51.12 -2.00
CA ALA A 558 4.55 50.55 -2.59
C ALA A 558 4.92 51.25 -3.91
N ILE A 559 6.11 51.84 -3.94
CA ILE A 559 6.68 52.42 -5.16
C ILE A 559 7.32 51.35 -6.04
N TYR A 560 7.80 50.26 -5.44
CA TYR A 560 8.24 49.04 -6.12
C TYR A 560 7.76 47.82 -5.34
N PHE A 561 7.32 46.78 -6.04
CA PHE A 561 6.90 45.52 -5.44
C PHE A 561 7.23 44.37 -6.39
N GLU A 562 7.88 43.33 -5.88
CA GLU A 562 8.22 42.11 -6.60
C GLU A 562 7.85 40.89 -5.73
N PRO A 563 6.71 40.24 -6.01
CA PRO A 563 6.28 39.03 -5.34
C PRO A 563 6.73 37.73 -6.04
N PHE A 564 7.47 37.82 -7.15
CA PHE A 564 7.94 36.67 -7.93
C PHE A 564 6.84 35.70 -8.41
N ASP A 565 5.57 36.14 -8.44
CA ASP A 565 4.41 35.34 -8.87
C ASP A 565 4.55 34.75 -10.29
N ASN A 566 5.35 35.39 -11.17
CA ASN A 566 5.61 34.91 -12.53
C ASN A 566 6.65 33.79 -12.61
N LEU A 567 7.33 33.47 -11.49
CA LEU A 567 8.28 32.37 -11.43
C LEU A 567 7.51 31.08 -11.15
N THR A 568 7.43 30.22 -12.15
CA THR A 568 6.60 29.00 -12.08
C THR A 568 7.40 27.73 -12.28
N THR A 569 8.72 27.78 -12.44
CA THR A 569 9.55 26.59 -12.76
C THR A 569 10.44 26.15 -11.60
N GLY A 570 10.87 24.88 -11.63
CA GLY A 570 11.54 24.22 -10.52
C GLY A 570 10.55 23.59 -9.53
N LEU A 571 11.06 23.08 -8.41
CA LEU A 571 10.25 22.57 -7.30
C LEU A 571 10.29 23.52 -6.10
N ASP A 572 9.20 23.58 -5.35
CA ASP A 572 9.18 24.30 -4.09
C ASP A 572 10.07 23.58 -3.06
N TYR A 573 11.17 24.24 -2.66
CA TYR A 573 12.11 23.79 -1.65
C TYR A 573 11.42 23.43 -0.31
N ARG A 574 10.28 24.07 0.00
CA ARG A 574 9.53 23.88 1.25
C ARG A 574 8.88 22.49 1.37
N HIS A 575 8.83 21.70 0.29
CA HIS A 575 8.48 20.28 0.39
C HIS A 575 9.50 19.46 1.22
N GLY A 576 10.65 20.06 1.53
CA GLY A 576 11.58 19.56 2.53
C GLY A 576 12.33 18.32 2.10
N ASP A 577 12.67 17.47 3.07
CA ASP A 577 13.57 16.34 2.86
C ASP A 577 12.98 15.23 1.97
N LYS A 578 11.65 15.18 1.80
CA LYS A 578 10.99 14.30 0.84
C LYS A 578 11.52 14.50 -0.59
N LEU A 579 12.01 15.69 -0.93
CA LEU A 579 12.61 15.95 -2.24
C LEU A 579 13.94 15.22 -2.46
N ALA A 580 14.63 14.79 -1.40
CA ALA A 580 15.94 14.16 -1.49
C ALA A 580 16.88 14.97 -2.43
N GLY A 581 17.62 14.33 -3.33
CA GLY A 581 18.52 15.05 -4.25
C GLY A 581 17.83 16.12 -5.12
N MET A 582 16.52 16.00 -5.38
CA MET A 582 15.72 16.98 -6.12
C MET A 582 15.42 18.26 -5.32
N LEU A 583 15.86 18.36 -4.06
CA LEU A 583 15.88 19.63 -3.32
C LEU A 583 16.63 20.74 -4.09
N ASN A 584 17.62 20.34 -4.91
CA ASN A 584 18.39 21.23 -5.78
C ASN A 584 17.67 21.59 -7.11
N PHE A 585 16.49 21.04 -7.37
CA PHE A 585 15.79 21.25 -8.64
C PHE A 585 15.14 22.64 -8.69
N CYS A 586 15.88 23.60 -9.23
CA CYS A 586 15.41 24.94 -9.55
C CYS A 586 15.23 25.13 -11.06
N GLY A 587 14.50 26.16 -11.44
CA GLY A 587 14.30 26.54 -12.83
C GLY A 587 15.51 27.21 -13.49
N SER A 588 15.23 27.91 -14.58
CA SER A 588 16.25 28.57 -15.40
C SER A 588 16.91 29.75 -14.68
N ASP A 589 18.09 30.16 -15.15
CA ASP A 589 18.79 31.35 -14.66
C ASP A 589 18.16 32.64 -15.18
N ILE A 590 18.21 33.71 -14.37
CA ILE A 590 17.67 35.03 -14.70
C ILE A 590 18.15 35.57 -16.04
N SER A 591 19.34 35.18 -16.50
CA SER A 591 19.84 35.55 -17.83
C SER A 591 18.86 35.18 -18.95
N VAL A 592 18.10 34.08 -18.82
CA VAL A 592 17.18 33.57 -19.84
C VAL A 592 15.70 33.72 -19.48
N TRP A 593 15.36 34.32 -18.34
CA TRP A 593 13.96 34.64 -18.02
C TRP A 593 13.38 35.60 -19.07
N ASP A 594 12.09 35.44 -19.35
CA ASP A 594 11.37 36.37 -20.20
C ASP A 594 11.14 37.73 -19.48
N ALA A 595 10.57 38.69 -20.20
CA ALA A 595 10.37 40.04 -19.66
C ALA A 595 9.37 40.09 -18.50
N ALA A 596 8.35 39.22 -18.50
CA ALA A 596 7.32 39.20 -17.47
C ALA A 596 7.87 38.59 -16.16
N ALA A 597 8.61 37.50 -16.26
CA ALA A 597 9.32 36.88 -15.14
C ALA A 597 10.45 37.76 -14.61
N LYS A 598 11.11 38.55 -15.47
CA LYS A 598 12.14 39.52 -15.03
C LYS A 598 11.53 40.69 -14.28
N ASN A 599 10.41 41.25 -14.74
CA ASN A 599 9.83 42.48 -14.19
C ASN A 599 10.87 43.62 -13.94
N GLY A 600 11.84 43.76 -14.85
CA GLY A 600 12.94 44.73 -14.74
C GLY A 600 14.12 44.32 -13.85
N LEU A 601 14.07 43.17 -13.19
CA LEU A 601 15.19 42.56 -12.49
C LEU A 601 16.32 42.15 -13.45
N SER A 602 17.54 42.14 -12.94
CA SER A 602 18.71 41.60 -13.61
C SER A 602 19.63 40.89 -12.62
N GLY A 603 20.53 40.04 -13.08
CA GLY A 603 21.40 39.32 -12.16
C GLY A 603 22.22 38.20 -12.80
N VAL A 604 22.87 37.43 -11.94
CA VAL A 604 23.63 36.21 -12.29
C VAL A 604 23.44 35.15 -11.22
N ASN A 605 23.34 33.88 -11.62
CA ASN A 605 23.08 32.74 -10.72
C ASN A 605 21.84 32.97 -9.84
N VAL A 606 20.77 33.52 -10.43
CA VAL A 606 19.46 33.66 -9.79
C VAL A 606 18.50 32.73 -10.51
N ARG A 607 17.89 31.81 -9.78
CA ARG A 607 17.12 30.68 -10.33
C ARG A 607 15.66 30.76 -9.93
N GLN A 608 14.78 30.32 -10.81
CA GLN A 608 13.35 30.26 -10.49
C GLN A 608 13.09 29.17 -9.45
N ARG A 609 12.17 29.49 -8.54
CA ARG A 609 11.37 28.54 -7.78
C ARG A 609 9.91 28.97 -7.94
N PRO A 610 8.93 28.07 -7.78
CA PRO A 610 7.53 28.46 -7.85
C PRO A 610 7.19 29.52 -6.78
N GLY A 611 6.94 30.75 -7.22
CA GLY A 611 6.53 31.89 -6.39
C GLY A 611 7.66 32.64 -5.70
N TYR A 612 8.94 32.29 -5.89
CA TYR A 612 10.07 32.99 -5.28
C TYR A 612 11.38 32.75 -6.05
N ALA A 613 12.42 33.54 -5.77
CA ALA A 613 13.72 33.38 -6.42
C ALA A 613 14.75 32.72 -5.50
N GLN A 614 15.60 31.85 -6.05
CA GLN A 614 16.81 31.37 -5.38
C GLN A 614 18.02 32.18 -5.85
N ILE A 615 18.76 32.78 -4.93
CA ILE A 615 20.02 33.48 -5.21
C ILE A 615 21.18 32.54 -4.86
N GLY A 616 22.08 32.34 -5.81
CA GLY A 616 23.17 31.36 -5.72
C GLY A 616 22.78 30.02 -6.34
N PHE A 617 23.78 29.26 -6.78
CA PHE A 617 23.55 28.00 -7.48
C PHE A 617 24.67 26.98 -7.23
N VAL A 618 24.31 25.71 -7.25
CA VAL A 618 25.25 24.59 -7.29
C VAL A 618 24.80 23.67 -8.41
N GLU A 619 25.71 23.33 -9.32
CA GLU A 619 25.44 22.36 -10.38
C GLU A 619 25.41 20.95 -9.77
N THR A 620 24.22 20.34 -9.71
CA THR A 620 24.05 19.02 -9.09
C THR A 620 23.81 17.89 -10.07
N GLN A 621 23.44 18.20 -11.31
CA GLN A 621 23.06 17.16 -12.27
C GLN A 621 24.29 16.48 -12.83
N THR A 622 25.32 17.24 -13.21
CA THR A 622 26.51 16.72 -13.92
C THR A 622 27.79 16.67 -13.08
N VAL A 623 27.76 17.22 -11.87
CA VAL A 623 28.91 17.27 -10.94
C VAL A 623 28.65 16.35 -9.76
N ALA A 624 29.71 15.74 -9.22
CA ALA A 624 29.58 14.87 -8.06
C ALA A 624 29.50 15.71 -6.79
N GLN A 625 28.74 15.23 -5.81
CA GLN A 625 28.49 15.97 -4.57
C GLN A 625 29.77 16.36 -3.80
N GLY A 626 30.75 15.46 -3.73
CA GLY A 626 32.07 15.76 -3.14
C GLY A 626 32.90 16.79 -3.94
N SER A 627 32.42 17.22 -5.11
CA SER A 627 33.04 18.22 -5.98
C SER A 627 32.18 19.46 -6.20
N TYR A 628 31.08 19.61 -5.45
CA TYR A 628 30.25 20.81 -5.54
C TYR A 628 31.04 22.09 -5.27
N THR A 629 30.70 23.11 -6.04
CA THR A 629 31.22 24.47 -5.93
C THR A 629 30.04 25.41 -5.93
N ASN A 630 30.02 26.33 -4.98
CA ASN A 630 29.00 27.36 -4.88
C ASN A 630 29.26 28.44 -5.94
N SER A 631 28.27 28.70 -6.79
CA SER A 631 28.23 29.86 -7.67
C SER A 631 27.49 30.98 -6.96
N VAL A 632 28.22 32.01 -6.56
CA VAL A 632 27.66 33.17 -5.87
C VAL A 632 26.65 33.88 -6.79
N GLY A 633 25.45 34.11 -6.26
CA GLY A 633 24.38 34.80 -6.97
C GLY A 633 24.30 36.28 -6.62
N SER A 634 23.80 37.07 -7.57
CA SER A 634 23.57 38.49 -7.40
C SER A 634 22.30 38.89 -8.16
N LEU A 635 21.29 39.39 -7.44
CA LEU A 635 20.06 39.94 -7.98
C LEU A 635 20.08 41.46 -7.85
N LEU A 636 19.74 42.18 -8.91
CA LEU A 636 19.67 43.65 -8.96
C LEU A 636 18.25 44.08 -9.35
N THR A 637 17.64 44.94 -8.52
CA THR A 637 16.35 45.56 -8.81
C THR A 637 16.47 46.63 -9.89
N PRO A 638 15.37 47.02 -10.57
CA PRO A 638 15.35 48.27 -11.30
C PRO A 638 15.55 49.46 -10.35
N ALA A 639 15.85 50.63 -10.93
CA ALA A 639 15.86 51.88 -10.18
C ALA A 639 14.45 52.20 -9.68
N PHE A 640 14.31 52.59 -8.41
CA PHE A 640 13.02 52.81 -7.77
C PHE A 640 12.33 54.12 -8.21
N GLY A 641 13.05 55.03 -8.88
CA GLY A 641 12.50 56.27 -9.40
C GLY A 641 12.05 57.28 -8.33
N ALA A 642 12.44 57.09 -7.07
CA ALA A 642 12.04 57.94 -5.95
C ALA A 642 13.24 58.38 -5.11
N SER A 643 13.25 59.65 -4.72
CA SER A 643 14.27 60.22 -3.82
C SER A 643 13.74 60.42 -2.40
N GLY A 644 14.65 60.46 -1.42
CA GLY A 644 14.37 60.70 0.00
C GLY A 644 14.73 59.50 0.88
N THR A 645 14.03 59.32 1.99
CA THR A 645 14.12 58.09 2.78
C THR A 645 13.19 57.05 2.15
N LEU A 646 13.69 55.82 1.95
CA LEU A 646 12.89 54.68 1.48
C LEU A 646 12.92 53.58 2.52
N ARG A 647 11.79 52.91 2.72
CA ARG A 647 11.70 51.70 3.53
C ARG A 647 11.60 50.49 2.61
N VAL A 648 12.46 49.52 2.85
CA VAL A 648 12.54 48.29 2.08
C VAL A 648 12.16 47.14 3.01
N SER A 649 11.26 46.28 2.58
CA SER A 649 11.07 44.96 3.18
C SER A 649 11.24 43.87 2.13
N PHE A 650 11.68 42.70 2.56
CA PHE A 650 11.75 41.51 1.73
C PHE A 650 11.74 40.27 2.63
N ASP A 651 11.23 39.18 2.10
CA ASP A 651 11.22 37.89 2.76
C ASP A 651 12.45 37.10 2.34
N ALA A 652 13.12 36.46 3.30
CA ALA A 652 14.29 35.63 2.99
C ALA A 652 14.40 34.38 3.85
N MET A 653 14.96 33.33 3.25
CA MET A 653 15.22 32.01 3.85
C MET A 653 16.55 31.46 3.33
N ALA A 654 17.35 30.84 4.20
CA ALA A 654 18.62 30.22 3.83
C ALA A 654 18.42 28.79 3.32
N TYR A 655 19.28 28.36 2.37
CA TYR A 655 19.28 26.98 1.90
C TYR A 655 19.90 26.04 2.94
N LYS A 656 19.30 24.85 3.09
CA LYS A 656 19.88 23.74 3.85
C LYS A 656 19.74 22.43 3.10
N ASN A 657 20.84 21.70 2.93
CA ASN A 657 20.77 20.36 2.36
C ASN A 657 20.26 19.37 3.42
N THR A 658 19.04 18.87 3.26
CA THR A 658 18.43 17.88 4.17
C THR A 658 18.49 16.45 3.63
N SER A 659 19.11 16.27 2.47
CA SER A 659 18.98 15.06 1.66
C SER A 659 20.18 14.13 1.75
N VAL A 660 21.13 14.42 2.65
CA VAL A 660 22.36 13.65 2.83
C VAL A 660 22.57 13.21 4.27
N HIS A 661 23.01 11.96 4.39
CA HIS A 661 23.42 11.36 5.66
C HIS A 661 24.80 11.86 6.09
N ALA A 662 25.08 11.77 7.39
CA ALA A 662 26.43 11.92 7.91
C ALA A 662 27.38 10.93 7.19
N ASN A 663 28.57 11.40 6.82
CA ASN A 663 29.60 10.64 6.08
C ASN A 663 29.37 10.43 4.56
N SER A 664 28.45 11.17 3.93
CA SER A 664 28.25 11.16 2.46
C SER A 664 29.44 11.70 1.65
N GLY A 665 30.36 12.42 2.28
CA GLY A 665 31.42 13.17 1.58
C GLY A 665 30.89 14.40 0.83
N ALA A 666 29.63 14.78 1.06
CA ALA A 666 29.02 15.98 0.50
C ALA A 666 29.69 17.25 1.01
N LYS A 667 30.02 18.18 0.11
CA LYS A 667 30.62 19.46 0.50
C LYS A 667 29.64 20.42 1.18
N ASP A 668 28.34 20.32 0.87
CA ASP A 668 27.30 21.25 1.32
C ASP A 668 26.42 20.69 2.46
N MET A 669 26.93 19.74 3.25
CA MET A 669 26.16 19.06 4.30
C MET A 669 25.76 19.93 5.50
N GLY A 670 26.51 21.01 5.77
CA GLY A 670 26.26 21.91 6.90
C GLY A 670 25.09 22.88 6.69
N GLY A 671 24.52 22.91 5.49
CA GLY A 671 23.69 24.01 5.02
C GLY A 671 24.51 25.22 4.57
N ASP A 672 23.81 26.19 3.99
CA ASP A 672 24.41 27.39 3.43
C ASP A 672 24.40 28.53 4.46
N LEU A 673 25.09 29.64 4.14
CA LEU A 673 25.14 30.83 4.99
C LEU A 673 23.75 31.35 5.36
N LYS A 674 23.61 31.74 6.62
CA LYS A 674 22.39 32.35 7.18
C LYS A 674 22.42 33.88 7.16
N SER A 675 23.16 34.44 6.21
CA SER A 675 23.33 35.89 6.06
C SER A 675 23.46 36.28 4.60
N VAL A 676 22.96 37.46 4.27
CA VAL A 676 22.97 38.05 2.93
C VAL A 676 23.50 39.47 2.97
N ILE A 677 23.88 39.99 1.81
CA ILE A 677 24.32 41.38 1.65
C ILE A 677 23.33 42.12 0.78
N VAL A 678 22.89 43.27 1.29
CA VAL A 678 22.09 44.24 0.55
C VAL A 678 22.97 45.46 0.27
N GLU A 679 23.21 45.73 -1.01
CA GLU A 679 24.02 46.85 -1.50
C GLU A 679 23.13 47.90 -2.18
N VAL A 680 23.28 49.15 -1.76
CA VAL A 680 22.61 50.32 -2.35
C VAL A 680 23.43 50.79 -3.55
N ILE A 681 22.79 50.82 -4.71
CA ILE A 681 23.37 51.29 -5.98
C ILE A 681 22.69 52.60 -6.39
N GLY A 682 23.43 53.54 -6.97
CA GLY A 682 22.84 54.76 -7.53
C GLY A 682 22.42 55.83 -6.52
N GLY A 683 22.87 55.73 -5.26
CA GLY A 683 22.75 56.78 -4.24
C GLY A 683 21.94 56.36 -3.01
N GLY A 684 22.31 56.90 -1.84
CA GLY A 684 21.75 56.57 -0.53
C GLY A 684 22.60 55.59 0.29
N THR A 685 22.21 55.38 1.54
CA THR A 685 22.91 54.51 2.50
C THR A 685 21.95 53.80 3.45
N ILE A 686 22.32 52.60 3.91
CA ILE A 686 21.69 51.89 5.01
C ILE A 686 22.64 51.97 6.21
N ASP A 687 22.18 52.53 7.33
CA ASP A 687 23.02 52.77 8.53
C ASP A 687 24.35 53.49 8.21
N GLY A 688 24.32 54.44 7.27
CA GLY A 688 25.49 55.21 6.84
C GLY A 688 26.48 54.47 5.92
N ALA A 689 26.18 53.24 5.49
CA ALA A 689 26.99 52.47 4.55
C ALA A 689 26.22 52.12 3.27
N THR A 690 26.93 51.87 2.17
CA THR A 690 26.32 51.39 0.92
C THR A 690 26.09 49.88 0.90
N LYS A 691 26.65 49.14 1.87
CA LYS A 691 26.46 47.69 2.04
C LYS A 691 26.00 47.39 3.46
N LYS A 692 25.01 46.52 3.58
CA LYS A 692 24.50 46.00 4.86
C LYS A 692 24.47 44.48 4.86
N VAL A 693 25.00 43.86 5.91
CA VAL A 693 24.80 42.43 6.18
C VAL A 693 23.49 42.26 6.92
N VAL A 694 22.63 41.37 6.41
CA VAL A 694 21.41 40.90 7.07
C VAL A 694 21.65 39.45 7.49
N SER A 695 21.63 39.19 8.79
CA SER A 695 21.93 37.88 9.38
C SER A 695 20.70 37.26 10.04
N GLY A 696 20.75 35.97 10.31
CA GLY A 696 19.71 35.26 11.06
C GLY A 696 18.64 34.63 10.18
N LEU A 697 18.95 34.36 8.90
CA LEU A 697 18.03 33.65 8.01
C LEU A 697 17.69 32.26 8.57
N ALA A 698 16.38 31.99 8.68
CA ALA A 698 15.86 30.67 9.00
C ALA A 698 16.09 29.71 7.82
N THR A 699 16.05 28.41 8.08
CA THR A 699 16.26 27.36 7.04
C THR A 699 14.99 26.58 6.73
N ASP A 700 13.89 26.94 7.38
CA ASP A 700 12.62 26.22 7.43
C ASP A 700 11.41 27.13 7.21
N ALA A 701 11.60 28.46 7.19
CA ALA A 701 10.57 29.43 6.88
C ALA A 701 11.15 30.72 6.30
N PHE A 702 10.33 31.44 5.54
CA PHE A 702 10.59 32.83 5.17
C PHE A 702 10.36 33.75 6.38
N ASN A 703 11.30 34.67 6.61
CA ASN A 703 11.15 35.75 7.56
C ASN A 703 11.25 37.09 6.83
N THR A 704 10.44 38.06 7.26
CA THR A 704 10.50 39.42 6.74
C THR A 704 11.63 40.22 7.38
N TYR A 705 12.48 40.81 6.54
CA TYR A 705 13.52 41.75 6.94
C TYR A 705 13.15 43.15 6.49
N SER A 706 13.58 44.16 7.25
CA SER A 706 13.29 45.57 6.94
C SER A 706 14.55 46.42 7.04
N LEU A 707 14.76 47.29 6.06
CA LEU A 707 15.90 48.19 5.94
C LEU A 707 15.38 49.60 5.63
N THR A 708 16.11 50.61 6.10
CA THR A 708 15.86 52.01 5.73
C THR A 708 17.02 52.52 4.88
N ILE A 709 16.71 53.05 3.70
CA ILE A 709 17.67 53.72 2.83
C ILE A 709 17.50 55.22 3.04
N ASP A 710 18.52 55.87 3.59
CA ASP A 710 18.58 57.33 3.74
C ASP A 710 19.25 57.96 2.52
N GLY A 711 18.70 59.09 2.06
CA GLY A 711 19.28 59.86 0.95
C GLY A 711 19.21 59.14 -0.40
N ALA A 712 18.19 58.32 -0.62
CA ALA A 712 17.93 57.71 -1.93
C ALA A 712 17.73 58.79 -3.00
N THR A 713 18.11 58.46 -4.23
CA THR A 713 17.91 59.27 -5.43
C THR A 713 17.02 58.50 -6.42
N ALA A 714 16.57 59.15 -7.49
CA ALA A 714 15.78 58.49 -8.53
C ALA A 714 16.50 57.29 -9.19
N SER A 715 17.85 57.24 -9.15
CA SER A 715 18.64 56.11 -9.64
C SER A 715 18.89 55.02 -8.60
N THR A 716 18.38 55.15 -7.37
CA THR A 716 18.59 54.17 -6.32
C THR A 716 17.99 52.82 -6.70
N ALA A 717 18.79 51.76 -6.58
CA ALA A 717 18.42 50.36 -6.75
C ALA A 717 19.12 49.51 -5.67
N LEU A 718 18.68 48.27 -5.49
CA LEU A 718 19.28 47.33 -4.55
C LEU A 718 19.87 46.12 -5.25
N ARG A 719 21.07 45.72 -4.82
CA ARG A 719 21.66 44.44 -5.15
C ARG A 719 21.63 43.52 -3.93
N PHE A 720 21.05 42.34 -4.11
CA PHE A 720 21.01 41.26 -3.15
C PHE A 720 22.04 40.20 -3.54
N THR A 721 22.96 39.87 -2.63
CA THR A 721 24.06 38.93 -2.88
C THR A 721 24.49 38.24 -1.58
N SER A 722 25.55 37.43 -1.66
CA SER A 722 26.25 36.84 -0.52
C SER A 722 27.77 36.95 -0.76
N GLU A 723 28.56 37.12 0.29
CA GLU A 723 30.04 37.09 0.22
C GLU A 723 30.57 35.91 1.07
N PRO A 724 30.40 34.66 0.61
CA PRO A 724 30.90 33.49 1.34
C PRO A 724 32.42 33.43 1.39
N ALA A 725 32.97 32.86 2.48
CA ALA A 725 34.38 32.50 2.49
C ALA A 725 34.66 31.37 1.48
N SER A 726 35.93 31.20 1.11
CA SER A 726 36.33 30.14 0.17
C SER A 726 35.91 28.75 0.67
N GLY A 727 35.08 28.06 -0.11
CA GLY A 727 34.57 26.73 0.21
C GLY A 727 33.22 26.72 0.94
N GLU A 728 32.68 27.88 1.30
CA GLU A 728 31.34 27.99 1.87
C GLU A 728 30.26 28.10 0.79
N PHE A 729 29.07 27.61 1.13
CA PHE A 729 27.88 27.65 0.30
C PHE A 729 26.94 28.76 0.77
N SER A 730 26.28 29.43 -0.17
CA SER A 730 25.51 30.65 0.12
C SER A 730 24.28 30.80 -0.78
N ARG A 731 23.62 29.69 -1.09
CA ARG A 731 22.29 29.70 -1.69
C ARG A 731 21.28 30.15 -0.66
N TRP A 732 20.32 30.95 -1.08
CA TRP A 732 19.21 31.41 -0.27
C TRP A 732 18.05 31.80 -1.17
N PHE A 733 16.91 32.07 -0.56
CA PHE A 733 15.65 32.36 -1.23
C PHE A 733 15.20 33.75 -0.85
N ILE A 734 14.65 34.47 -1.82
CA ILE A 734 14.09 35.81 -1.64
C ILE A 734 12.67 35.85 -2.20
N ASP A 735 11.80 36.56 -1.50
CA ASP A 735 10.44 36.83 -1.91
C ASP A 735 9.99 38.24 -1.47
N ASP A 736 8.86 38.72 -1.98
CA ASP A 736 8.13 39.91 -1.53
C ASP A 736 8.98 41.18 -1.33
N ILE A 737 9.82 41.54 -2.31
CA ILE A 737 10.60 42.78 -2.24
C ILE A 737 9.63 43.96 -2.37
N CYS A 738 9.42 44.69 -1.29
CA CYS A 738 8.55 45.86 -1.22
C CYS A 738 9.36 47.11 -0.85
N VAL A 739 9.15 48.18 -1.61
CA VAL A 739 9.76 49.49 -1.32
C VAL A 739 8.66 50.52 -1.19
N THR A 740 8.70 51.27 -0.08
CA THR A 740 7.80 52.38 0.23
C THR A 740 8.62 53.64 0.53
N LYS A 741 7.96 54.79 0.49
CA LYS A 741 8.56 56.09 0.78
C LYS A 741 8.20 56.56 2.18
#